data_AF-A0A835Y2Q6-F1
#
_entry.id   AF-A0A835Y2Q6-F1
#
_cell.length_a   1.000
_cell.length_b   1.000
_cell.length_c   1.000
_cell.angle_alpha   90.00
_cell.angle_beta   90.00
_cell.angle_gamma   90.00
#
_symmetry.space_group_name_H-M   'P 1'
#
loop_
_entity.id
_entity.type
_entity.pdbx_description
1 polymer ?
#
loop_
_entity_poly.entity_id
_entity_poly.type
_entity_poly.pdbx_seq_one_letter_code
_entity_poly.pdbx_strand_id
1 'polypeptide(L)'
;MGPVAALDPPPPPPPSPPRPSPLAPTAGPIILDAAGCGALVESYGIQPGVSWGTANASVQEQYTASSCNIKICVYWRSKYSVVPFVTYGSLSADLQPLWDLPRSDANNQTCNELSGPLSSTECGAVQERYGILPLVSSGSATPNVVALFSSSGCDTSICTVWRQRYGVTPYVSYGDLPASYKASWDAVRTPGDKTCNDLAGEWRAAGRPLQTWGLLDSSECGALVETYGIVPGSSWGSAGANVQSLYTASLCDTRVCAYWRTKYSVVPFLEWGSFPQALQDAWSFVRQPSGKTCNELSGPLDPSGCGGLVEAYNVTPGVSYGSLTPSMRLMYDSSDCDSLICQYWASKYDVIPTVSWGSLPAAMQPAWDRVRASGRNCNAMSGPLEPAGCGVLVEAFNVTPGVSYGSLPPALQQLYESSDCDSRICEYWTSKYDVVPTVSWGSLPAAMQPSWDRVRASGRSCNAMSGPLDSAGCGELVAAYNITPGYGMGSAVPLAAQLYEDSKCLNSVCEFWRAAYGVVPFLSYGSLPTYLQPSWDYPRTAYAQNCNELSGPLGASECGALQEAFGIVPGSSWGPAPESVQRVWASSNCEEQICTYWRSKYGVVPFVTYGSLPPSLQPGWDQLHAGSNLTCNTLSGPLDAAACGAVSDLYDVFPGVSWGRLDGAEARAAWDANGCNSHLCSHWAAKYEVKPWVSYGRLNEAGSVNAARRRSWDWPRVDNGNRTCNSLAGLLDSDSCGKLTEYFGVQPGFSWGSITGEAREMYDASTCDVNVCEYWRYKYGVVPGVTWGRMPESLKPSWQLARAEADNMTCNELVSGNTALVQRFAPVLRFYGSGQGFPMTAETYYTAGCTTKDCPMGDWLNRPRDTKAHVYYAVSTCGEQVRIKFHFFYAWQAPCNPNTPLPQATHQSDWEAVTVILDRDRRRVSAVQFEQHGGWYTRLAGKGGFETSGGRPVVYVGFQAHGAYHSAQAPVTGLEEERCSYYGDWRGSSLSWDTGSTVLVDLMAPSPETWIQAMRNAPNGEILWGAGKRISFRTDQWQPKCDARACTGHGYDITALLNIGVSEAGCARSQCPMGWKDTKVLGCYRCPKGYIDCGPLMCANGSSRWNCANPFNKRKKPSTMGYAYMLSTSDQGLLYD
;
A
#
# COMPACT_ATOMS: atom_id res chain seq x y z
N MET A 1 84.28 -54.99 31.14
CA MET A 1 84.25 -54.95 29.66
C MET A 1 82.80 -54.81 29.22
N GLY A 2 82.28 -53.79 28.53
CA GLY A 2 82.62 -52.39 28.30
C GLY A 2 81.30 -51.56 28.38
N PRO A 3 81.31 -50.23 28.20
CA PRO A 3 80.26 -49.32 28.67
C PRO A 3 79.22 -48.98 27.58
N VAL A 4 77.97 -48.69 27.99
CA VAL A 4 77.00 -47.96 27.18
C VAL A 4 76.37 -46.87 28.04
N ALA A 5 76.46 -45.63 27.56
CA ALA A 5 76.05 -44.42 28.23
C ALA A 5 74.51 -44.30 28.36
N ALA A 6 74.07 -43.77 29.50
CA ALA A 6 72.68 -43.45 29.79
C ALA A 6 72.28 -42.11 29.14
N LEU A 7 71.07 -42.07 28.56
CA LEU A 7 70.38 -40.86 28.12
C LEU A 7 69.33 -40.48 29.16
N ASP A 8 69.27 -39.21 29.52
CA ASP A 8 68.38 -38.63 30.53
C ASP A 8 66.88 -38.72 30.14
N PRO A 9 65.96 -38.89 31.12
CA PRO A 9 64.52 -38.85 30.88
C PRO A 9 63.98 -37.40 30.75
N PRO A 10 62.91 -37.18 29.96
CA PRO A 10 62.32 -35.85 29.76
C PRO A 10 61.51 -35.36 30.98
N PRO A 11 61.33 -34.04 31.13
CA PRO A 11 60.68 -33.44 32.30
C PRO A 11 59.15 -33.64 32.33
N PRO A 12 58.52 -33.64 33.52
CA PRO A 12 57.09 -33.89 33.69
C PRO A 12 56.22 -32.67 33.35
N PRO A 13 54.95 -32.89 32.94
CA PRO A 13 54.01 -31.82 32.59
C PRO A 13 53.46 -31.06 33.82
N PRO A 14 52.99 -29.81 33.62
CA PRO A 14 52.53 -28.94 34.72
C PRO A 14 51.15 -29.35 35.27
N PRO A 15 50.84 -29.00 36.53
CA PRO A 15 49.62 -29.44 37.22
C PRO A 15 48.38 -28.63 36.84
N SER A 16 47.24 -29.32 36.80
CA SER A 16 45.91 -28.76 36.50
C SER A 16 45.34 -27.91 37.65
N PRO A 17 44.54 -26.86 37.36
CA PRO A 17 43.97 -25.97 38.37
C PRO A 17 42.78 -26.61 39.12
N PRO A 18 42.47 -26.14 40.35
CA PRO A 18 41.51 -26.80 41.23
C PRO A 18 40.05 -26.47 40.87
N ARG A 19 39.18 -27.46 41.12
CA ARG A 19 37.74 -27.45 40.84
C ARG A 19 36.99 -26.62 41.91
N PRO A 20 36.07 -25.71 41.55
CA PRO A 20 35.22 -25.04 42.54
C PRO A 20 34.07 -25.94 43.00
N SER A 21 33.73 -25.85 44.29
CA SER A 21 32.55 -26.46 44.91
C SER A 21 31.24 -25.81 44.45
N PRO A 22 30.10 -26.53 44.47
CA PRO A 22 28.84 -26.07 43.88
C PRO A 22 28.08 -25.10 44.80
N LEU A 23 27.66 -23.97 44.24
CA LEU A 23 26.67 -23.08 44.84
C LEU A 23 25.26 -23.62 44.59
N ALA A 24 24.40 -23.58 45.61
CA ALA A 24 23.01 -23.99 45.56
C ALA A 24 22.17 -23.13 44.58
N PRO A 25 21.18 -23.72 43.89
CA PRO A 25 20.37 -22.98 42.92
C PRO A 25 19.33 -22.11 43.64
N THR A 26 19.46 -20.80 43.47
CA THR A 26 18.43 -19.80 43.75
C THR A 26 17.97 -19.24 42.41
N ALA A 27 16.99 -19.89 41.78
CA ALA A 27 16.29 -19.30 40.65
C ALA A 27 14.80 -19.37 40.94
N GLY A 28 14.19 -18.21 41.17
CA GLY A 28 12.76 -18.09 41.42
C GLY A 28 11.93 -18.49 40.19
N PRO A 29 10.63 -18.77 40.39
CA PRO A 29 9.71 -19.14 39.30
C PRO A 29 9.63 -18.05 38.23
N ILE A 30 9.55 -18.47 36.96
CA ILE A 30 9.34 -17.56 35.81
C ILE A 30 7.96 -16.91 35.97
N ILE A 31 7.80 -15.66 35.56
CA ILE A 31 6.49 -14.99 35.55
C ILE A 31 5.94 -15.00 34.13
N LEU A 32 4.87 -15.78 33.90
CA LEU A 32 4.19 -15.86 32.59
C LEU A 32 3.37 -14.60 32.29
N ASP A 33 3.24 -14.23 31.02
CA ASP A 33 2.31 -13.21 30.54
C ASP A 33 0.89 -13.79 30.30
N ALA A 34 -0.04 -12.98 29.80
CA ALA A 34 -1.43 -13.42 29.57
C ALA A 34 -1.53 -14.56 28.54
N ALA A 35 -0.74 -14.51 27.46
CA ALA A 35 -0.72 -15.57 26.45
C ALA A 35 -0.16 -16.88 27.01
N GLY A 36 0.93 -16.82 27.78
CA GLY A 36 1.49 -17.98 28.47
C GLY A 36 0.52 -18.59 29.49
N CYS A 37 -0.18 -17.77 30.26
CA CYS A 37 -1.23 -18.23 31.18
C CYS A 37 -2.43 -18.85 30.43
N GLY A 38 -2.83 -18.27 29.30
CA GLY A 38 -3.88 -18.79 28.41
C GLY A 38 -3.53 -20.14 27.81
N ALA A 39 -2.29 -20.31 27.36
CA ALA A 39 -1.79 -21.57 26.85
C ALA A 39 -1.82 -22.67 27.92
N LEU A 40 -1.51 -22.35 29.18
CA LEU A 40 -1.64 -23.31 30.28
C LEU A 40 -3.10 -23.70 30.53
N VAL A 41 -4.03 -22.73 30.52
CA VAL A 41 -5.46 -22.99 30.69
C VAL A 41 -5.97 -23.97 29.63
N GLU A 42 -5.66 -23.72 28.36
CA GLU A 42 -6.17 -24.54 27.27
C GLU A 42 -5.46 -25.89 27.17
N SER A 43 -4.14 -25.92 27.36
CA SER A 43 -3.35 -27.16 27.22
C SER A 43 -3.67 -28.19 28.30
N TYR A 44 -4.02 -27.72 29.50
CA TYR A 44 -4.28 -28.58 30.65
C TYR A 44 -5.75 -28.59 31.07
N GLY A 45 -6.63 -27.86 30.39
CA GLY A 45 -8.04 -27.73 30.81
C GLY A 45 -8.18 -27.14 32.22
N ILE A 46 -7.29 -26.22 32.62
CA ILE A 46 -7.37 -25.55 33.93
C ILE A 46 -8.59 -24.64 33.90
N GLN A 47 -9.56 -24.90 34.77
CA GLN A 47 -10.66 -23.99 35.04
C GLN A 47 -10.28 -23.13 36.26
N PRO A 48 -9.88 -21.87 36.07
CA PRO A 48 -9.28 -21.08 37.14
C PRO A 48 -10.19 -20.99 38.38
N GLY A 49 -9.67 -21.40 39.55
CA GLY A 49 -10.44 -21.42 40.80
C GLY A 49 -11.45 -22.58 40.94
N VAL A 50 -11.60 -23.44 39.93
CA VAL A 50 -12.57 -24.56 39.92
C VAL A 50 -11.86 -25.91 39.81
N SER A 51 -11.01 -26.10 38.81
CA SER A 51 -10.23 -27.32 38.64
C SER A 51 -8.89 -27.06 37.97
N TRP A 52 -7.88 -27.88 38.29
CA TRP A 52 -6.59 -27.84 37.60
C TRP A 52 -6.58 -28.66 36.30
N GLY A 53 -7.71 -29.21 35.88
CA GLY A 53 -7.79 -30.14 34.75
C GLY A 53 -6.74 -31.26 34.86
N THR A 54 -5.88 -31.38 33.85
CA THR A 54 -4.76 -32.34 33.79
C THR A 54 -3.41 -31.76 34.23
N ALA A 55 -3.36 -30.53 34.79
CA ALA A 55 -2.13 -29.88 35.22
C ALA A 55 -1.50 -30.58 36.44
N ASN A 56 -0.22 -30.96 36.33
CA ASN A 56 0.55 -31.50 37.46
C ASN A 56 1.05 -30.39 38.41
N ALA A 57 1.57 -30.78 39.58
CA ALA A 57 1.97 -29.84 40.64
C ALA A 57 2.93 -28.73 40.18
N SER A 58 3.86 -29.02 39.27
CA SER A 58 4.80 -28.03 38.75
C SER A 58 4.10 -26.97 37.88
N VAL A 59 3.12 -27.37 37.07
CA VAL A 59 2.30 -26.44 36.28
C VAL A 59 1.40 -25.61 37.18
N GLN A 60 0.83 -26.20 38.24
CA GLN A 60 0.02 -25.48 39.23
C GLN A 60 0.84 -24.42 39.97
N GLU A 61 2.07 -24.75 40.38
CA GLU A 61 3.00 -23.82 41.02
C GLU A 61 3.39 -22.69 40.07
N GLN A 62 3.74 -23.00 38.83
CA GLN A 62 4.07 -22.01 37.80
C GLN A 62 2.88 -21.07 37.48
N TYR A 63 1.67 -21.63 37.38
CA TYR A 63 0.44 -20.88 37.17
C TYR A 63 0.14 -19.92 38.32
N THR A 64 0.31 -20.40 39.56
CA THR A 64 0.10 -19.62 40.78
C THR A 64 1.16 -18.53 40.92
N ALA A 65 2.44 -18.87 40.78
CA ALA A 65 3.55 -17.94 40.87
C ALA A 65 3.46 -16.83 39.81
N SER A 66 2.91 -17.14 38.63
CA SER A 66 2.71 -16.17 37.55
C SER A 66 1.48 -15.28 37.71
N SER A 67 0.68 -15.48 38.78
CA SER A 67 -0.60 -14.79 38.98
C SER A 67 -1.56 -14.96 37.79
N CYS A 68 -1.60 -16.16 37.21
CA CYS A 68 -2.36 -16.42 35.98
C CYS A 68 -3.88 -16.26 36.13
N ASN A 69 -4.40 -16.34 37.35
CA ASN A 69 -5.82 -16.08 37.63
C ASN A 69 -6.28 -14.69 37.18
N ILE A 70 -5.42 -13.67 37.22
CA ILE A 70 -5.76 -12.32 36.76
C ILE A 70 -5.51 -12.19 35.26
N LYS A 71 -4.38 -12.72 34.80
CA LYS A 71 -3.92 -12.57 33.41
C LYS A 71 -4.77 -13.34 32.40
N ILE A 72 -5.48 -14.38 32.81
CA ILE A 72 -6.37 -15.14 31.92
C ILE A 72 -7.56 -14.30 31.42
N CYS A 73 -8.01 -13.31 32.19
CA CYS A 73 -9.09 -12.43 31.75
C CYS A 73 -8.66 -11.57 30.55
N VAL A 74 -7.40 -11.11 30.54
CA VAL A 74 -6.80 -10.38 29.40
C VAL A 74 -6.68 -11.29 28.18
N TYR A 75 -6.24 -12.53 28.38
CA TYR A 75 -6.13 -13.52 27.32
C TYR A 75 -7.48 -13.85 26.67
N TRP A 76 -8.52 -14.05 27.48
CA TRP A 76 -9.86 -14.34 26.97
C TRP A 76 -10.46 -13.16 26.22
N ARG A 77 -10.24 -11.93 26.69
CA ARG A 77 -10.61 -10.70 25.94
C ARG A 77 -9.92 -10.64 24.59
N SER A 78 -8.61 -10.90 24.52
CA SER A 78 -7.87 -10.84 23.25
C SER A 78 -8.20 -11.97 22.28
N LYS A 79 -8.39 -13.21 22.78
CA LYS A 79 -8.58 -14.39 21.92
C LYS A 79 -10.02 -14.58 21.50
N TYR A 80 -10.95 -14.42 22.43
CA TYR A 80 -12.37 -14.72 22.22
C TYR A 80 -13.20 -13.46 21.97
N SER A 81 -12.58 -12.28 21.93
CA SER A 81 -13.27 -10.98 21.76
C SER A 81 -14.37 -10.75 22.81
N VAL A 82 -14.12 -11.21 24.04
CA VAL A 82 -15.02 -10.99 25.18
C VAL A 82 -14.99 -9.52 25.55
N VAL A 83 -16.15 -8.86 25.55
CA VAL A 83 -16.31 -7.49 26.04
C VAL A 83 -17.05 -7.56 27.37
N PRO A 84 -16.41 -7.14 28.49
CA PRO A 84 -17.00 -7.21 29.82
C PRO A 84 -18.44 -6.67 29.83
N PHE A 85 -19.37 -7.45 30.39
CA PHE A 85 -20.80 -7.13 30.47
C PHE A 85 -21.56 -6.94 29.15
N VAL A 86 -20.91 -7.01 27.98
CA VAL A 86 -21.56 -6.81 26.67
C VAL A 86 -21.69 -8.11 25.91
N THR A 87 -20.60 -8.85 25.71
CA THR A 87 -20.66 -10.09 24.95
C THR A 87 -19.55 -11.04 25.39
N TYR A 88 -19.87 -12.32 25.41
CA TYR A 88 -18.88 -13.38 25.59
C TYR A 88 -18.08 -13.66 24.30
N GLY A 89 -18.36 -12.94 23.20
CA GLY A 89 -17.68 -13.15 21.93
C GLY A 89 -17.79 -14.60 21.46
N SER A 90 -16.66 -15.25 21.16
CA SER A 90 -16.59 -16.67 20.80
C SER A 90 -16.25 -17.60 21.98
N LEU A 91 -16.33 -17.11 23.22
CA LEU A 91 -16.08 -17.90 24.42
C LEU A 91 -17.15 -19.00 24.56
N SER A 92 -16.69 -20.25 24.71
CA SER A 92 -17.57 -21.42 24.77
C SER A 92 -18.45 -21.40 26.03
N ALA A 93 -19.63 -22.02 25.94
CA ALA A 93 -20.66 -21.97 26.99
C ALA A 93 -20.17 -22.53 28.36
N ASP A 94 -19.19 -23.42 28.36
CA ASP A 94 -18.55 -23.97 29.56
C ASP A 94 -17.56 -23.00 30.23
N LEU A 95 -17.03 -22.02 29.49
CA LEU A 95 -16.12 -20.98 30.00
C LEU A 95 -16.85 -19.69 30.39
N GLN A 96 -18.06 -19.45 29.89
CA GLN A 96 -18.87 -18.27 30.23
C GLN A 96 -19.12 -18.14 31.75
N PRO A 97 -19.51 -19.21 32.49
CA PRO A 97 -19.65 -19.11 33.94
C PRO A 97 -18.35 -18.74 34.66
N LEU A 98 -17.18 -19.17 34.17
CA LEU A 98 -15.86 -18.84 34.75
C LEU A 98 -15.43 -17.40 34.51
N TRP A 99 -16.02 -16.75 33.49
CA TRP A 99 -15.87 -15.32 33.25
C TRP A 99 -16.65 -14.50 34.29
N ASP A 100 -17.84 -14.99 34.67
CA ASP A 100 -18.76 -14.29 35.59
C ASP A 100 -18.54 -14.61 37.07
N LEU A 101 -17.85 -15.71 37.40
CA LEU A 101 -17.61 -16.12 38.78
C LEU A 101 -16.66 -15.16 39.51
N PRO A 102 -17.00 -14.72 40.75
CA PRO A 102 -16.06 -14.02 41.63
C PRO A 102 -14.87 -14.92 41.94
N ARG A 103 -13.63 -14.44 41.76
CA ARG A 103 -12.42 -15.25 41.97
C ARG A 103 -11.92 -15.12 43.40
N SER A 104 -11.49 -16.23 43.99
CA SER A 104 -11.10 -16.34 45.40
C SER A 104 -9.75 -15.69 45.77
N ASP A 105 -9.30 -14.66 45.06
CA ASP A 105 -8.17 -13.86 45.54
C ASP A 105 -8.61 -12.96 46.70
N ALA A 106 -7.65 -12.31 47.37
CA ALA A 106 -7.90 -11.52 48.59
C ALA A 106 -8.93 -10.38 48.41
N ASN A 107 -9.34 -10.08 47.17
CA ASN A 107 -10.28 -9.02 46.84
C ASN A 107 -11.59 -9.50 46.18
N ASN A 108 -11.76 -10.80 45.95
CA ASN A 108 -12.98 -11.43 45.44
C ASN A 108 -13.49 -10.87 44.08
N GLN A 109 -12.58 -10.51 43.16
CA GLN A 109 -12.92 -9.82 41.91
C GLN A 109 -13.27 -10.77 40.75
N THR A 110 -14.18 -10.37 39.86
CA THR A 110 -14.55 -11.13 38.64
C THR A 110 -13.64 -10.81 37.46
N CYS A 111 -13.60 -11.65 36.40
CA CYS A 111 -12.85 -11.29 35.17
C CYS A 111 -13.38 -10.01 34.50
N ASN A 112 -14.65 -9.69 34.73
CA ASN A 112 -15.23 -8.43 34.31
C ASN A 112 -14.51 -7.22 34.94
N GLU A 113 -14.03 -7.34 36.17
CA GLU A 113 -13.35 -6.26 36.93
C GLU A 113 -11.83 -6.22 36.65
N LEU A 114 -11.24 -7.34 36.22
CA LEU A 114 -9.79 -7.49 36.06
C LEU A 114 -9.26 -7.26 34.62
N SER A 115 -10.14 -7.08 33.64
CA SER A 115 -9.78 -7.07 32.21
C SER A 115 -9.05 -5.82 31.70
N GLY A 116 -8.68 -4.89 32.57
CA GLY A 116 -8.01 -3.62 32.21
C GLY A 116 -8.95 -2.60 31.57
N PRO A 117 -8.45 -1.40 31.20
CA PRO A 117 -9.29 -0.36 30.63
C PRO A 117 -9.96 -0.80 29.33
N LEU A 118 -11.24 -0.47 29.17
CA LEU A 118 -12.00 -0.61 27.94
C LEU A 118 -11.40 0.28 26.83
N SER A 119 -11.36 -0.21 25.58
CA SER A 119 -11.04 0.62 24.41
C SER A 119 -12.18 1.59 24.11
N SER A 120 -11.93 2.63 23.31
CA SER A 120 -12.97 3.60 22.91
C SER A 120 -14.19 2.92 22.27
N THR A 121 -13.98 1.90 21.42
CA THR A 121 -15.07 1.14 20.80
C THR A 121 -15.87 0.34 21.84
N GLU A 122 -15.20 -0.30 22.80
CA GLU A 122 -15.87 -1.03 23.88
C GLU A 122 -16.60 -0.08 24.85
N CYS A 123 -16.05 1.10 25.11
CA CYS A 123 -16.72 2.17 25.84
C CYS A 123 -18.03 2.57 25.14
N GLY A 124 -18.02 2.75 23.81
CA GLY A 124 -19.23 3.00 23.03
C GLY A 124 -20.26 1.87 23.17
N ALA A 125 -19.82 0.61 23.10
CA ALA A 125 -20.71 -0.54 23.22
C ALA A 125 -21.32 -0.69 24.63
N VAL A 126 -20.55 -0.46 25.69
CA VAL A 126 -21.04 -0.48 27.08
C VAL A 126 -22.02 0.68 27.32
N GLN A 127 -21.71 1.87 26.80
CA GLN A 127 -22.58 3.05 26.88
C GLN A 127 -23.94 2.77 26.21
N GLU A 128 -23.91 2.25 24.98
CA GLU A 128 -25.12 1.98 24.19
C GLU A 128 -25.98 0.88 24.81
N ARG A 129 -25.36 -0.17 25.37
CA ARG A 129 -26.08 -1.29 25.98
C ARG A 129 -26.77 -0.93 27.29
N TYR A 130 -26.11 -0.14 28.14
CA TYR A 130 -26.59 0.15 29.49
C TYR A 130 -27.14 1.57 29.67
N GLY A 131 -27.10 2.39 28.61
CA GLY A 131 -27.55 3.78 28.65
C GLY A 131 -26.76 4.64 29.64
N ILE A 132 -25.46 4.37 29.82
CA ILE A 132 -24.62 5.11 30.76
C ILE A 132 -24.40 6.53 30.22
N LEU A 133 -24.76 7.53 31.01
CA LEU A 133 -24.56 8.93 30.67
C LEU A 133 -23.39 9.48 31.50
N PRO A 134 -22.28 9.92 30.87
CA PRO A 134 -21.13 10.44 31.60
C PRO A 134 -21.57 11.54 32.56
N LEU A 135 -21.20 11.41 33.84
CA LEU A 135 -21.38 12.41 34.92
C LEU A 135 -22.82 12.73 35.38
N VAL A 136 -23.88 12.13 34.82
CA VAL A 136 -25.27 12.54 35.14
C VAL A 136 -26.19 11.42 35.64
N SER A 137 -26.03 10.17 35.19
CA SER A 137 -26.75 9.01 35.76
C SER A 137 -26.20 7.67 35.26
N SER A 138 -26.39 6.62 36.07
CA SER A 138 -25.95 5.25 35.77
C SER A 138 -26.80 4.52 34.70
N GLY A 139 -27.84 5.14 34.13
CA GLY A 139 -28.77 4.42 33.26
C GLY A 139 -29.29 3.11 33.90
N SER A 140 -29.36 2.03 33.12
CA SER A 140 -29.65 0.68 33.63
C SER A 140 -28.38 -0.11 34.03
N ALA A 141 -27.21 0.54 34.11
CA ALA A 141 -25.98 -0.11 34.56
C ALA A 141 -25.99 -0.35 36.07
N THR A 142 -25.47 -1.52 36.47
CA THR A 142 -25.19 -1.81 37.87
C THR A 142 -23.98 -0.99 38.35
N PRO A 143 -23.80 -0.79 39.67
CA PRO A 143 -22.66 -0.04 40.21
C PRO A 143 -21.29 -0.51 39.70
N ASN A 144 -21.12 -1.81 39.47
CA ASN A 144 -19.86 -2.38 38.97
C ASN A 144 -19.61 -2.02 37.50
N VAL A 145 -20.65 -1.96 36.67
CA VAL A 145 -20.51 -1.52 35.26
C VAL A 145 -20.16 -0.04 35.20
N VAL A 146 -20.76 0.80 36.04
CA VAL A 146 -20.41 2.24 36.14
C VAL A 146 -18.97 2.43 36.64
N ALA A 147 -18.55 1.65 37.64
CA ALA A 147 -17.19 1.69 38.16
C ALA A 147 -16.17 1.30 37.09
N LEU A 148 -16.41 0.21 36.34
CA LEU A 148 -15.54 -0.22 35.24
C LEU A 148 -15.49 0.82 34.11
N PHE A 149 -16.64 1.37 33.73
CA PHE A 149 -16.73 2.41 32.70
C PHE A 149 -15.88 3.63 33.08
N SER A 150 -16.02 4.10 34.31
CA SER A 150 -15.29 5.26 34.83
C SER A 150 -13.79 4.97 34.98
N SER A 151 -13.42 3.83 35.59
CA SER A 151 -12.02 3.45 35.80
C SER A 151 -11.26 3.14 34.50
N SER A 152 -11.99 2.79 33.44
CA SER A 152 -11.44 2.57 32.10
C SER A 152 -11.14 3.87 31.34
N GLY A 153 -11.50 5.02 31.90
CA GLY A 153 -11.42 6.31 31.19
C GLY A 153 -12.46 6.43 30.07
N CYS A 154 -13.54 5.63 30.08
CA CYS A 154 -14.56 5.71 29.04
C CYS A 154 -15.25 7.07 29.02
N ASP A 155 -15.36 7.75 30.17
CA ASP A 155 -15.87 9.12 30.24
C ASP A 155 -15.10 10.10 29.34
N THR A 156 -13.81 9.85 29.12
CA THR A 156 -12.95 10.66 28.23
C THR A 156 -12.99 10.19 26.77
N SER A 157 -13.05 8.88 26.56
CA SER A 157 -12.99 8.29 25.22
C SER A 157 -14.30 8.43 24.45
N ILE A 158 -15.42 8.62 25.16
CA ILE A 158 -16.75 8.72 24.57
C ILE A 158 -16.89 9.94 23.63
N CYS A 159 -16.17 11.03 23.92
CA CYS A 159 -16.13 12.23 23.07
C CYS A 159 -15.54 11.91 21.68
N THR A 160 -14.52 11.04 21.61
CA THR A 160 -13.95 10.56 20.35
C THR A 160 -14.93 9.66 19.60
N VAL A 161 -15.62 8.78 20.32
CA VAL A 161 -16.64 7.88 19.75
C VAL A 161 -17.78 8.68 19.14
N TRP A 162 -18.30 9.69 19.83
CA TRP A 162 -19.38 10.53 19.32
C TRP A 162 -18.96 11.35 18.10
N ARG A 163 -17.72 11.85 18.05
CA ARG A 163 -17.16 12.51 16.86
C ARG A 163 -17.07 11.56 15.66
N GLN A 164 -16.49 10.38 15.86
CA GLN A 164 -16.27 9.42 14.78
C GLN A 164 -17.57 8.79 14.26
N ARG A 165 -18.52 8.51 15.17
CA ARG A 165 -19.72 7.74 14.85
C ARG A 165 -20.92 8.61 14.46
N TYR A 166 -21.06 9.77 15.09
CA TYR A 166 -22.23 10.65 14.92
C TYR A 166 -21.88 12.03 14.36
N GLY A 167 -20.60 12.29 14.02
CA GLY A 167 -20.17 13.57 13.45
C GLY A 167 -20.22 14.74 14.43
N VAL A 168 -20.25 14.48 15.74
CA VAL A 168 -20.32 15.53 16.77
C VAL A 168 -19.03 16.34 16.78
N THR A 169 -19.15 17.66 16.63
CA THR A 169 -18.01 18.60 16.66
C THR A 169 -18.08 19.44 17.93
N PRO A 170 -17.03 19.44 18.78
CA PRO A 170 -17.03 20.22 20.01
C PRO A 170 -17.41 21.68 19.76
N TYR A 171 -18.43 22.17 20.44
CA TYR A 171 -18.95 23.54 20.38
C TYR A 171 -19.61 23.99 19.06
N VAL A 172 -19.77 23.12 18.05
CA VAL A 172 -20.27 23.52 16.71
C VAL A 172 -21.56 22.79 16.29
N SER A 173 -21.68 21.47 16.46
CA SER A 173 -22.93 20.75 16.10
C SER A 173 -23.09 19.37 16.76
N TYR A 174 -24.33 18.87 16.82
CA TYR A 174 -24.66 17.52 17.32
C TYR A 174 -24.54 16.42 16.25
N GLY A 175 -24.26 16.74 14.98
CA GLY A 175 -24.37 15.78 13.88
C GLY A 175 -25.66 14.92 13.95
N ASP A 176 -25.51 13.61 13.79
CA ASP A 176 -26.58 12.60 13.86
C ASP A 176 -26.78 11.98 15.26
N LEU A 177 -26.31 12.65 16.31
CA LEU A 177 -26.38 12.12 17.68
C LEU A 177 -27.84 11.81 18.07
N PRO A 178 -28.19 10.58 18.52
CA PRO A 178 -29.54 10.23 18.94
C PRO A 178 -30.12 11.18 20.01
N ALA A 179 -31.43 11.43 19.96
CA ALA A 179 -32.09 12.41 20.84
C ALA A 179 -31.88 12.12 22.34
N SER A 180 -31.75 10.85 22.74
CA SER A 180 -31.45 10.43 24.10
C SER A 180 -30.06 10.86 24.59
N TYR A 181 -29.11 11.11 23.70
CA TYR A 181 -27.74 11.55 24.03
C TYR A 181 -27.52 13.05 23.84
N LYS A 182 -28.39 13.73 23.09
CA LYS A 182 -28.34 15.21 22.95
C LYS A 182 -28.47 15.92 24.29
N ALA A 183 -29.37 15.46 25.17
CA ALA A 183 -29.53 16.00 26.52
C ALA A 183 -28.27 15.87 27.39
N SER A 184 -27.47 14.82 27.19
CA SER A 184 -26.22 14.60 27.92
C SER A 184 -25.07 15.44 27.36
N TRP A 185 -25.01 15.60 26.04
CA TRP A 185 -24.11 16.57 25.42
C TRP A 185 -24.40 18.00 25.91
N ASP A 186 -25.68 18.33 26.06
CA ASP A 186 -26.12 19.62 26.62
C ASP A 186 -25.75 19.81 28.08
N ALA A 187 -25.84 18.76 28.91
CA ALA A 187 -25.40 18.80 30.30
C ALA A 187 -23.89 19.08 30.42
N VAL A 188 -23.06 18.42 29.60
CA VAL A 188 -21.59 18.62 29.53
C VAL A 188 -21.22 20.00 28.94
N ARG A 189 -22.16 20.70 28.29
CA ARG A 189 -21.98 22.06 27.75
C ARG A 189 -22.21 23.17 28.78
N THR A 190 -22.82 22.87 29.93
CA THR A 190 -23.22 23.90 30.90
C THR A 190 -22.00 24.43 31.68
N PRO A 191 -21.82 25.75 31.88
CA PRO A 191 -20.65 26.30 32.56
C PRO A 191 -20.75 26.02 34.07
N GLY A 192 -20.14 24.95 34.54
CA GLY A 192 -20.14 24.59 35.96
C GLY A 192 -19.46 23.27 36.30
N ASP A 193 -19.54 22.27 35.42
CA ASP A 193 -18.96 20.95 35.65
C ASP A 193 -18.05 20.50 34.49
N LYS A 194 -16.98 19.77 34.84
CA LYS A 194 -15.79 19.51 34.01
C LYS A 194 -16.13 19.02 32.59
N THR A 195 -15.70 19.78 31.58
CA THR A 195 -15.90 19.46 30.15
C THR A 195 -14.79 18.55 29.60
N CYS A 196 -15.00 17.92 28.42
CA CYS A 196 -14.00 17.08 27.74
C CYS A 196 -12.63 17.79 27.50
N ASN A 197 -12.55 19.12 27.59
CA ASN A 197 -11.29 19.88 27.52
C ASN A 197 -10.64 20.18 28.87
N ASP A 198 -11.39 20.24 29.97
CA ASP A 198 -10.83 20.52 31.30
C ASP A 198 -9.96 19.35 31.81
N LEU A 199 -10.30 18.12 31.38
CA LEU A 199 -9.51 16.91 31.63
C LEU A 199 -8.16 16.92 30.88
N ALA A 200 -8.07 17.59 29.72
CA ALA A 200 -6.80 17.74 28.99
C ALA A 200 -5.85 18.77 29.66
N GLY A 201 -6.40 19.73 30.41
CA GLY A 201 -5.64 20.72 31.19
C GLY A 201 -4.94 20.12 32.42
N GLU A 202 -5.65 19.30 33.20
CA GLU A 202 -5.07 18.62 34.39
C GLU A 202 -3.97 17.61 34.00
N TRP A 203 -4.03 17.03 32.78
CA TRP A 203 -3.02 16.09 32.29
C TRP A 203 -1.70 16.76 31.90
N ARG A 204 -1.72 18.03 31.47
CA ARG A 204 -0.50 18.84 31.30
C ARG A 204 0.19 19.10 32.63
N ALA A 205 -0.58 19.29 33.71
CA ALA A 205 -0.02 19.47 35.06
C ALA A 205 0.61 18.17 35.62
N ALA A 206 0.22 17.00 35.10
CA ALA A 206 0.71 15.69 35.54
C ALA A 206 1.85 15.10 34.67
N GLY A 207 2.37 15.84 33.68
CA GLY A 207 3.59 15.47 32.95
C GLY A 207 3.51 14.24 32.04
N ARG A 208 2.33 13.86 31.54
CA ARG A 208 2.18 12.73 30.61
C ARG A 208 2.19 13.20 29.14
N PRO A 209 2.91 12.53 28.22
CA PRO A 209 2.97 12.92 26.81
C PRO A 209 1.67 12.55 26.08
N LEU A 210 1.05 13.53 25.43
CA LEU A 210 -0.15 13.34 24.60
C LEU A 210 0.24 12.81 23.22
N GLN A 211 -0.39 11.71 22.78
CA GLN A 211 -0.55 11.45 21.35
C GLN A 211 -1.35 12.61 20.74
N THR A 212 -0.89 13.09 19.59
CA THR A 212 -1.32 14.30 18.89
C THR A 212 -2.83 14.44 18.74
N TRP A 213 -3.42 15.37 19.48
CA TRP A 213 -4.69 15.99 19.10
C TRP A 213 -4.36 17.00 17.97
N GLY A 214 -4.99 16.87 16.81
CA GLY A 214 -4.70 17.69 15.63
C GLY A 214 -4.92 19.19 15.88
N LEU A 215 -3.96 20.02 15.45
CA LEU A 215 -4.10 21.48 15.44
C LEU A 215 -5.24 21.89 14.49
N LEU A 216 -6.04 22.90 14.86
CA LEU A 216 -7.19 23.37 14.06
C LEU A 216 -6.78 23.79 12.65
N ASP A 217 -7.48 23.34 11.61
CA ASP A 217 -7.24 23.77 10.24
C ASP A 217 -7.76 25.20 9.96
N SER A 218 -7.54 25.71 8.74
CA SER A 218 -7.96 27.07 8.38
C SER A 218 -9.47 27.29 8.50
N SER A 219 -10.28 26.28 8.21
CA SER A 219 -11.74 26.37 8.28
C SER A 219 -12.23 26.39 9.73
N GLU A 220 -11.65 25.56 10.59
CA GLU A 220 -11.95 25.50 12.01
C GLU A 220 -11.51 26.78 12.74
N CYS A 221 -10.33 27.30 12.40
CA CYS A 221 -9.87 28.61 12.88
C CYS A 221 -10.79 29.76 12.44
N GLY A 222 -11.24 29.74 11.18
CA GLY A 222 -12.19 30.70 10.64
C GLY A 222 -13.56 30.68 11.34
N ALA A 223 -14.06 29.48 11.63
CA ALA A 223 -15.31 29.30 12.37
C ALA A 223 -15.22 29.86 13.80
N LEU A 224 -14.07 29.70 14.49
CA LEU A 224 -13.87 30.30 15.81
C LEU A 224 -13.90 31.83 15.76
N VAL A 225 -13.27 32.43 14.74
CA VAL A 225 -13.27 33.89 14.54
C VAL A 225 -14.69 34.42 14.44
N GLU A 226 -15.53 33.78 13.65
CA GLU A 226 -16.90 34.23 13.44
C GLU A 226 -17.81 33.94 14.63
N THR A 227 -17.71 32.75 15.20
CA THR A 227 -18.59 32.29 16.29
C THR A 227 -18.41 33.16 17.53
N TYR A 228 -17.16 33.53 17.84
CA TYR A 228 -16.85 34.29 19.04
C TYR A 228 -16.57 35.77 18.76
N GLY A 229 -16.66 36.23 17.51
CA GLY A 229 -16.31 37.59 17.14
C GLY A 229 -14.86 37.95 17.48
N ILE A 230 -13.94 36.99 17.37
CA ILE A 230 -12.50 37.24 17.58
C ILE A 230 -12.04 38.16 16.45
N VAL A 231 -11.34 39.22 16.81
CA VAL A 231 -10.65 40.11 15.89
C VAL A 231 -9.15 39.83 16.07
N PRO A 232 -8.53 39.00 15.20
CA PRO A 232 -7.14 38.56 15.35
C PRO A 232 -6.18 39.72 15.65
N GLY A 233 -5.42 39.61 16.74
CA GLY A 233 -4.49 40.64 17.21
C GLY A 233 -5.11 41.88 17.88
N SER A 234 -6.44 41.98 17.97
CA SER A 234 -7.14 43.15 18.52
C SER A 234 -8.09 42.81 19.67
N SER A 235 -8.95 41.83 19.50
CA SER A 235 -10.00 41.48 20.47
C SER A 235 -10.27 39.98 20.44
N TRP A 236 -10.55 39.39 21.59
CA TRP A 236 -11.03 38.01 21.67
C TRP A 236 -12.55 37.88 21.51
N GLY A 237 -13.26 38.99 21.31
CA GLY A 237 -14.73 39.00 21.24
C GLY A 237 -15.35 38.38 22.49
N SER A 238 -16.27 37.44 22.32
CA SER A 238 -16.88 36.65 23.41
C SER A 238 -16.09 35.38 23.76
N ALA A 239 -14.91 35.14 23.17
CA ALA A 239 -14.13 33.93 23.42
C ALA A 239 -13.60 33.90 24.86
N GLY A 240 -13.99 32.88 25.63
CA GLY A 240 -13.41 32.59 26.95
C GLY A 240 -11.98 32.04 26.87
N ALA A 241 -11.26 32.04 28.00
CA ALA A 241 -9.83 31.71 28.08
C ALA A 241 -9.42 30.38 27.40
N ASN A 242 -10.30 29.37 27.41
CA ASN A 242 -10.05 28.08 26.78
C ASN A 242 -10.06 28.18 25.24
N VAL A 243 -10.99 28.94 24.67
CA VAL A 243 -11.07 29.18 23.21
C VAL A 243 -9.86 30.01 22.76
N GLN A 244 -9.48 31.02 23.54
CA GLN A 244 -8.27 31.83 23.27
C GLN A 244 -7.00 30.97 23.26
N SER A 245 -6.87 30.05 24.23
CA SER A 245 -5.73 29.13 24.32
C SER A 245 -5.67 28.15 23.14
N LEU A 246 -6.81 27.59 22.73
CA LEU A 246 -6.91 26.69 21.58
C LEU A 246 -6.59 27.40 20.26
N TYR A 247 -7.16 28.59 20.09
CA TYR A 247 -6.94 29.46 18.94
C TYR A 247 -5.45 29.84 18.80
N THR A 248 -4.81 30.21 19.91
CA THR A 248 -3.38 30.54 19.95
C THR A 248 -2.49 29.31 19.67
N ALA A 249 -2.77 28.18 20.33
CA ALA A 249 -1.98 26.96 20.17
C ALA A 249 -2.06 26.38 18.75
N SER A 250 -3.18 26.61 18.05
CA SER A 250 -3.39 26.17 16.67
C SER A 250 -2.82 27.13 15.62
N LEU A 251 -2.16 28.21 16.05
CA LEU A 251 -1.64 29.27 15.19
C LEU A 251 -2.72 29.87 14.28
N CYS A 252 -3.95 30.01 14.79
CA CYS A 252 -5.10 30.40 13.98
C CYS A 252 -4.94 31.78 13.35
N ASP A 253 -4.18 32.71 13.95
CA ASP A 253 -3.82 33.98 13.32
C ASP A 253 -3.14 33.82 11.95
N THR A 254 -2.39 32.74 11.74
CA THR A 254 -1.71 32.49 10.47
C THR A 254 -2.61 31.78 9.45
N ARG A 255 -3.62 31.06 9.93
CA ARG A 255 -4.49 30.19 9.12
C ARG A 255 -5.79 30.88 8.71
N VAL A 256 -6.23 31.88 9.48
CA VAL A 256 -7.48 32.62 9.22
C VAL A 256 -7.44 33.43 7.92
N CYS A 257 -6.26 33.92 7.49
CA CYS A 257 -6.14 34.64 6.22
C CYS A 257 -6.57 33.75 5.03
N ALA A 258 -6.28 32.45 5.05
CA ALA A 258 -6.68 31.52 3.98
C ALA A 258 -8.19 31.30 3.97
N TYR A 259 -8.80 31.14 5.15
CA TYR A 259 -10.25 31.01 5.29
C TYR A 259 -10.99 32.24 4.77
N TRP A 260 -10.52 33.44 5.15
CA TRP A 260 -11.14 34.68 4.72
C TRP A 260 -11.08 34.89 3.20
N ARG A 261 -9.99 34.49 2.53
CA ARG A 261 -9.90 34.51 1.05
C ARG A 261 -10.97 33.63 0.43
N THR A 262 -11.06 32.38 0.88
CA THR A 262 -11.99 31.41 0.29
C THR A 262 -13.45 31.78 0.57
N LYS A 263 -13.77 32.20 1.80
CA LYS A 263 -15.15 32.47 2.20
C LYS A 263 -15.68 33.81 1.69
N TYR A 264 -14.89 34.87 1.82
CA TYR A 264 -15.33 36.23 1.52
C TYR A 264 -14.85 36.74 0.16
N SER A 265 -14.11 35.92 -0.59
CA SER A 265 -13.51 36.29 -1.88
C SER A 265 -12.58 37.50 -1.76
N VAL A 266 -11.84 37.61 -0.64
CA VAL A 266 -10.87 38.71 -0.45
C VAL A 266 -9.71 38.53 -1.41
N VAL A 267 -9.55 39.50 -2.32
CA VAL A 267 -8.38 39.60 -3.20
C VAL A 267 -7.45 40.65 -2.57
N PRO A 268 -6.25 40.25 -2.08
CA PRO A 268 -5.34 41.18 -1.44
C PRO A 268 -5.11 42.41 -2.30
N PHE A 269 -5.23 43.59 -1.70
CA PHE A 269 -5.04 44.90 -2.33
C PHE A 269 -6.02 45.29 -3.44
N LEU A 270 -7.05 44.49 -3.72
CA LEU A 270 -7.96 44.71 -4.85
C LEU A 270 -9.39 44.92 -4.39
N GLU A 271 -9.99 43.90 -3.78
CA GLU A 271 -11.38 43.91 -3.39
C GLU A 271 -11.58 43.13 -2.10
N TRP A 272 -12.39 43.67 -1.21
CA TRP A 272 -12.79 43.02 0.03
C TRP A 272 -13.88 41.96 -0.19
N GLY A 273 -14.43 41.83 -1.40
CA GLY A 273 -15.56 40.92 -1.66
C GLY A 273 -16.72 41.18 -0.68
N SER A 274 -17.20 40.11 -0.03
CA SER A 274 -18.24 40.20 1.03
C SER A 274 -17.68 40.36 2.45
N PHE A 275 -16.39 40.70 2.57
CA PHE A 275 -15.68 40.72 3.84
C PHE A 275 -16.19 41.83 4.77
N PRO A 276 -16.67 41.49 5.98
CA PRO A 276 -17.26 42.47 6.90
C PRO A 276 -16.31 43.61 7.23
N GLN A 277 -16.84 44.84 7.30
CA GLN A 277 -16.04 46.04 7.59
C GLN A 277 -15.21 45.91 8.88
N ALA A 278 -15.77 45.27 9.91
CA ALA A 278 -15.09 45.03 11.19
C ALA A 278 -13.85 44.11 11.08
N LEU A 279 -13.76 43.28 10.04
CA LEU A 279 -12.62 42.39 9.78
C LEU A 279 -11.63 42.97 8.77
N GLN A 280 -12.03 43.97 7.96
CA GLN A 280 -11.14 44.68 7.04
C GLN A 280 -10.01 45.40 7.78
N ASP A 281 -10.31 45.97 8.95
CA ASP A 281 -9.30 46.61 9.81
C ASP A 281 -8.30 45.57 10.38
N ALA A 282 -8.80 44.38 10.73
CA ALA A 282 -7.98 43.28 11.22
C ALA A 282 -7.02 42.75 10.16
N TRP A 283 -7.47 42.64 8.90
CA TRP A 283 -6.67 42.15 7.78
C TRP A 283 -5.33 42.87 7.61
N SER A 284 -5.32 44.17 7.87
CA SER A 284 -4.14 45.03 7.78
C SER A 284 -3.24 44.94 9.03
N PHE A 285 -3.76 44.41 10.14
CA PHE A 285 -3.09 44.36 11.44
C PHE A 285 -2.54 42.99 11.80
N VAL A 286 -3.09 41.89 11.27
CA VAL A 286 -2.60 40.53 11.54
C VAL A 286 -1.16 40.39 11.04
N ARG A 287 -0.19 40.62 11.94
CA ARG A 287 1.23 40.38 11.72
C ARG A 287 1.59 39.02 12.30
N GLN A 288 2.19 38.17 11.47
CA GLN A 288 2.86 36.97 11.96
C GLN A 288 4.01 37.31 12.92
N PRO A 289 4.53 36.33 13.69
CA PRO A 289 5.85 36.44 14.32
C PRO A 289 6.98 36.80 13.32
N SER A 290 6.76 36.54 12.02
CA SER A 290 7.65 36.92 10.91
C SER A 290 7.56 38.39 10.49
N GLY A 291 6.67 39.19 11.11
CA GLY A 291 6.44 40.61 10.80
C GLY A 291 5.56 40.86 9.58
N LYS A 292 5.15 39.80 8.85
CA LYS A 292 4.35 39.89 7.62
C LYS A 292 2.84 39.96 7.89
N THR A 293 2.15 40.79 7.12
CA THR A 293 0.67 40.97 7.13
C THR A 293 -0.06 39.89 6.33
N CYS A 294 -1.39 39.69 6.48
CA CYS A 294 -2.17 38.79 5.59
C CYS A 294 -1.97 39.13 4.09
N ASN A 295 -1.66 40.40 3.82
CA ASN A 295 -1.30 40.94 2.51
C ASN A 295 0.06 40.45 1.97
N GLU A 296 1.01 40.04 2.83
CA GLU A 296 2.36 39.61 2.43
C GLU A 296 2.52 38.08 2.48
N LEU A 297 1.45 37.37 2.83
CA LEU A 297 1.40 35.91 3.02
C LEU A 297 0.64 35.19 1.91
N SER A 298 0.06 35.93 0.97
CA SER A 298 -0.46 35.33 -0.24
C SER A 298 0.70 34.73 -1.03
N GLY A 299 0.66 33.42 -1.27
CA GLY A 299 1.48 32.79 -2.30
C GLY A 299 1.33 33.47 -3.67
N PRO A 300 2.03 33.01 -4.71
CA PRO A 300 1.99 33.63 -6.04
C PRO A 300 0.55 33.87 -6.48
N LEU A 301 0.28 35.08 -6.98
CA LEU A 301 -1.02 35.46 -7.52
C LEU A 301 -1.40 34.51 -8.66
N ASP A 302 -2.67 34.12 -8.70
CA ASP A 302 -3.24 33.41 -9.85
C ASP A 302 -3.55 34.41 -10.99
N PRO A 303 -3.96 33.96 -12.19
CA PRO A 303 -4.28 34.86 -13.29
C PRO A 303 -5.28 35.95 -12.92
N SER A 304 -6.30 35.62 -12.11
CA SER A 304 -7.31 36.58 -11.65
C SER A 304 -6.73 37.67 -10.75
N GLY A 305 -5.86 37.32 -9.81
CA GLY A 305 -5.15 38.27 -8.95
C GLY A 305 -4.21 39.18 -9.73
N CYS A 306 -3.45 38.63 -10.68
CA CYS A 306 -2.60 39.42 -11.57
C CYS A 306 -3.42 40.36 -12.46
N GLY A 307 -4.52 39.86 -13.01
CA GLY A 307 -5.47 40.61 -13.81
C GLY A 307 -6.09 41.79 -13.07
N GLY A 308 -6.56 41.55 -11.84
CA GLY A 308 -7.08 42.62 -11.00
C GLY A 308 -6.08 43.73 -10.78
N LEU A 309 -4.80 43.41 -10.49
CA LEU A 309 -3.77 44.43 -10.28
C LEU A 309 -3.55 45.28 -11.54
N VAL A 310 -3.59 44.64 -12.71
CA VAL A 310 -3.46 45.35 -13.99
C VAL A 310 -4.57 46.37 -14.19
N GLU A 311 -5.80 45.99 -13.90
CA GLU A 311 -6.96 46.86 -14.08
C GLU A 311 -7.05 47.98 -13.04
N ALA A 312 -6.90 47.63 -11.76
CA ALA A 312 -7.12 48.57 -10.66
C ALA A 312 -6.01 49.64 -10.57
N TYR A 313 -4.79 49.29 -10.96
CA TYR A 313 -3.62 50.16 -10.81
C TYR A 313 -3.03 50.65 -12.13
N ASN A 314 -3.73 50.46 -13.25
CA ASN A 314 -3.25 50.83 -14.59
C ASN A 314 -1.83 50.30 -14.88
N VAL A 315 -1.53 49.07 -14.45
CA VAL A 315 -0.26 48.43 -14.79
C VAL A 315 -0.24 48.18 -16.28
N THR A 316 0.89 48.48 -16.91
CA THR A 316 1.16 48.09 -18.29
C THR A 316 2.21 46.99 -18.25
N PRO A 317 1.83 45.70 -18.39
CA PRO A 317 2.74 44.56 -18.31
C PRO A 317 4.03 44.78 -19.11
N GLY A 318 5.19 44.55 -18.48
CA GLY A 318 6.51 44.78 -19.07
C GLY A 318 6.92 46.23 -19.39
N VAL A 319 6.11 47.25 -19.03
CA VAL A 319 6.39 48.68 -19.35
C VAL A 319 6.32 49.56 -18.11
N SER A 320 5.26 49.47 -17.33
CA SER A 320 5.05 50.33 -16.17
C SER A 320 4.24 49.60 -15.12
N TYR A 321 4.64 49.72 -13.86
CA TYR A 321 3.88 49.22 -12.72
C TYR A 321 2.66 50.09 -12.38
N GLY A 322 2.30 51.07 -13.21
CA GLY A 322 1.20 51.98 -12.95
C GLY A 322 1.33 52.64 -11.57
N SER A 323 0.24 52.63 -10.80
CA SER A 323 0.20 53.14 -9.43
C SER A 323 0.47 52.08 -8.34
N LEU A 324 1.02 50.91 -8.69
CA LEU A 324 1.38 49.89 -7.70
C LEU A 324 2.42 50.43 -6.70
N THR A 325 2.18 50.17 -5.41
CA THR A 325 3.13 50.43 -4.32
C THR A 325 4.33 49.46 -4.41
N PRO A 326 5.49 49.76 -3.80
CA PRO A 326 6.66 48.89 -3.84
C PRO A 326 6.38 47.43 -3.43
N SER A 327 5.55 47.20 -2.42
CA SER A 327 5.18 45.84 -1.99
C SER A 327 4.30 45.11 -3.01
N MET A 328 3.38 45.82 -3.68
CA MET A 328 2.56 45.24 -4.74
C MET A 328 3.39 44.93 -5.99
N ARG A 329 4.41 45.73 -6.30
CA ARG A 329 5.36 45.44 -7.39
C ARG A 329 6.12 44.16 -7.13
N LEU A 330 6.66 44.01 -5.91
CA LEU A 330 7.39 42.81 -5.53
C LEU A 330 6.52 41.55 -5.65
N MET A 331 5.24 41.66 -5.28
CA MET A 331 4.27 40.58 -5.44
C MET A 331 3.91 40.30 -6.90
N TYR A 332 3.71 41.34 -7.71
CA TYR A 332 3.43 41.24 -9.14
C TYR A 332 4.58 40.53 -9.86
N ASP A 333 5.82 40.90 -9.56
CA ASP A 333 7.04 40.29 -10.12
C ASP A 333 7.24 38.86 -9.62
N SER A 334 7.12 38.61 -8.31
CA SER A 334 7.32 37.27 -7.73
C SER A 334 6.27 36.25 -8.17
N SER A 335 5.11 36.73 -8.64
CA SER A 335 4.02 35.89 -9.13
C SER A 335 4.07 35.66 -10.64
N ASP A 336 5.08 36.21 -11.32
CA ASP A 336 5.19 36.17 -12.79
C ASP A 336 3.91 36.68 -13.49
N CYS A 337 3.36 37.79 -12.98
CA CYS A 337 2.08 38.32 -13.47
C CYS A 337 2.13 38.73 -14.94
N ASP A 338 3.30 39.10 -15.46
CA ASP A 338 3.48 39.38 -16.90
C ASP A 338 3.20 38.14 -17.78
N SER A 339 3.43 36.92 -17.26
CA SER A 339 3.13 35.67 -17.97
C SER A 339 1.68 35.20 -17.74
N LEU A 340 1.11 35.47 -16.56
CA LEU A 340 -0.25 35.07 -16.20
C LEU A 340 -1.34 36.01 -16.77
N ILE A 341 -1.01 37.26 -17.09
CA ILE A 341 -1.97 38.24 -17.59
C ILE A 341 -2.63 37.82 -18.91
N CYS A 342 -1.93 37.05 -19.75
CA CYS A 342 -2.50 36.55 -21.00
C CYS A 342 -3.66 35.56 -20.74
N GLN A 343 -3.57 34.74 -19.69
CA GLN A 343 -4.64 33.80 -19.32
C GLN A 343 -5.86 34.55 -18.77
N TYR A 344 -5.62 35.61 -18.00
CA TYR A 344 -6.68 36.47 -17.48
C TYR A 344 -7.42 37.22 -18.58
N TRP A 345 -6.71 37.83 -19.51
CA TRP A 345 -7.34 38.54 -20.63
C TRP A 345 -8.08 37.58 -21.56
N ALA A 346 -7.57 36.36 -21.76
CA ALA A 346 -8.27 35.33 -22.50
C ALA A 346 -9.57 34.90 -21.81
N SER A 347 -9.57 34.72 -20.48
CA SER A 347 -10.75 34.26 -19.75
C SER A 347 -11.79 35.34 -19.47
N LYS A 348 -11.37 36.59 -19.23
CA LYS A 348 -12.28 37.69 -18.87
C LYS A 348 -12.79 38.47 -20.08
N TYR A 349 -11.91 38.69 -21.07
CA TYR A 349 -12.20 39.56 -22.20
C TYR A 349 -12.30 38.82 -23.52
N ASP A 350 -12.29 37.49 -23.51
CA ASP A 350 -12.26 36.67 -24.73
C ASP A 350 -11.12 37.06 -25.69
N VAL A 351 -9.99 37.53 -25.13
CA VAL A 351 -8.82 37.91 -25.93
C VAL A 351 -8.19 36.64 -26.48
N ILE A 352 -8.22 36.50 -27.80
CA ILE A 352 -7.57 35.39 -28.47
C ILE A 352 -6.19 35.85 -28.92
N PRO A 353 -5.09 35.23 -28.43
CA PRO A 353 -3.73 35.52 -28.85
C PRO A 353 -3.64 35.68 -30.36
N THR A 354 -3.21 36.86 -30.82
CA THR A 354 -2.98 37.22 -32.22
C THR A 354 -4.21 37.33 -33.15
N VAL A 355 -5.44 37.12 -32.65
CA VAL A 355 -6.69 37.13 -33.46
C VAL A 355 -7.54 38.36 -33.19
N SER A 356 -7.89 38.59 -31.93
CA SER A 356 -8.84 39.64 -31.57
C SER A 356 -8.56 40.16 -30.18
N TRP A 357 -9.00 41.39 -29.97
CA TRP A 357 -9.03 42.02 -28.66
C TRP A 357 -10.20 41.52 -27.80
N GLY A 358 -11.05 40.63 -28.32
CA GLY A 358 -12.33 40.31 -27.69
C GLY A 358 -13.07 41.57 -27.21
N SER A 359 -13.43 41.60 -25.94
CA SER A 359 -14.03 42.76 -25.24
C SER A 359 -13.02 43.61 -24.45
N LEU A 360 -11.71 43.46 -24.72
CA LEU A 360 -10.64 44.18 -24.01
C LEU A 360 -10.80 45.71 -24.17
N PRO A 361 -10.88 46.49 -23.07
CA PRO A 361 -11.06 47.93 -23.12
C PRO A 361 -10.00 48.63 -23.97
N ALA A 362 -10.39 49.66 -24.73
CA ALA A 362 -9.50 50.40 -25.63
C ALA A 362 -8.22 50.92 -24.96
N ALA A 363 -8.29 51.26 -23.67
CA ALA A 363 -7.14 51.70 -22.88
C ALA A 363 -6.07 50.60 -22.65
N MET A 364 -6.46 49.32 -22.69
CA MET A 364 -5.58 48.17 -22.46
C MET A 364 -5.03 47.56 -23.74
N GLN A 365 -5.62 47.88 -24.91
CA GLN A 365 -5.16 47.38 -26.20
C GLN A 365 -3.67 47.70 -26.49
N PRO A 366 -3.15 48.92 -26.21
CA PRO A 366 -1.73 49.23 -26.40
C PRO A 366 -0.77 48.41 -25.51
N ALA A 367 -1.24 47.94 -24.35
CA ALA A 367 -0.44 47.11 -23.45
C ALA A 367 -0.24 45.72 -24.08
N TRP A 368 -1.32 45.12 -24.57
CA TRP A 368 -1.24 43.82 -25.25
C TRP A 368 -0.54 43.89 -26.60
N ASP A 369 -0.70 44.97 -27.40
CA ASP A 369 0.08 45.16 -28.63
C ASP A 369 1.59 45.10 -28.38
N ARG A 370 2.03 45.57 -27.20
CA ARG A 370 3.43 45.54 -26.78
C ARG A 370 3.86 44.20 -26.21
N VAL A 371 3.02 43.54 -25.41
CA VAL A 371 3.28 42.14 -24.98
C VAL A 371 3.46 41.26 -26.24
N ARG A 372 2.59 41.44 -27.25
CA ARG A 372 2.70 40.83 -28.58
C ARG A 372 4.01 41.18 -29.28
N ALA A 373 4.41 42.45 -29.31
CA ALA A 373 5.63 42.90 -30.00
C ALA A 373 6.94 42.47 -29.30
N SER A 374 6.90 42.25 -27.98
CA SER A 374 8.09 41.94 -27.18
C SER A 374 8.60 40.50 -27.33
N GLY A 375 7.87 39.63 -28.03
CA GLY A 375 8.20 38.20 -28.16
C GLY A 375 8.11 37.42 -26.84
N ARG A 376 7.76 38.07 -25.72
CA ARG A 376 7.56 37.44 -24.42
C ARG A 376 6.15 36.81 -24.35
N ASN A 377 6.09 35.56 -24.81
CA ASN A 377 5.31 34.43 -24.27
C ASN A 377 3.80 34.53 -23.95
N CYS A 378 2.99 35.41 -24.55
CA CYS A 378 1.57 34.99 -24.75
C CYS A 378 1.48 33.81 -25.76
N ASN A 379 2.55 33.57 -26.54
CA ASN A 379 2.68 32.41 -27.43
C ASN A 379 2.94 31.09 -26.68
N ALA A 380 3.26 31.14 -25.38
CA ALA A 380 3.47 29.95 -24.54
C ALA A 380 2.15 29.35 -23.99
N MET A 381 0.99 29.95 -24.33
CA MET A 381 -0.32 29.28 -24.23
C MET A 381 -0.49 28.21 -25.33
N SER A 382 0.54 27.41 -25.60
CA SER A 382 0.47 26.25 -26.50
C SER A 382 -0.07 25.02 -25.77
N GLY A 383 -1.17 25.20 -25.05
CA GLY A 383 -2.13 24.11 -24.88
C GLY A 383 -2.91 23.98 -26.19
N PRO A 384 -3.28 22.77 -26.63
CA PRO A 384 -4.16 22.63 -27.79
C PRO A 384 -5.45 23.43 -27.54
N LEU A 385 -5.88 24.24 -28.51
CA LEU A 385 -7.16 24.93 -28.44
C LEU A 385 -8.27 23.92 -28.08
N GLU A 386 -9.09 24.28 -27.10
CA GLU A 386 -10.32 23.54 -26.81
C GLU A 386 -11.31 23.68 -27.98
N PRO A 387 -12.31 22.78 -28.11
CA PRO A 387 -13.27 22.81 -29.21
C PRO A 387 -13.87 24.21 -29.47
N ALA A 388 -14.18 24.96 -28.41
CA ALA A 388 -14.69 26.33 -28.51
C ALA A 388 -13.70 27.29 -29.20
N GLY A 389 -12.42 27.22 -28.86
CA GLY A 389 -11.37 28.05 -29.47
C GLY A 389 -11.17 27.73 -30.95
N CYS A 390 -11.20 26.44 -31.31
CA CYS A 390 -11.19 26.02 -32.71
C CYS A 390 -12.44 26.50 -33.47
N GLY A 391 -13.61 26.44 -32.83
CA GLY A 391 -14.87 26.95 -33.36
C GLY A 391 -14.83 28.43 -33.72
N VAL A 392 -14.27 29.27 -32.85
CA VAL A 392 -14.13 30.71 -33.11
C VAL A 392 -13.23 30.98 -34.32
N LEU A 393 -12.13 30.24 -34.49
CA LEU A 393 -11.27 30.40 -35.67
C LEU A 393 -12.01 30.03 -36.97
N VAL A 394 -12.83 28.97 -36.93
CA VAL A 394 -13.65 28.55 -38.07
C VAL A 394 -14.65 29.62 -38.47
N GLU A 395 -15.36 30.19 -37.50
CA GLU A 395 -16.38 31.20 -37.74
C GLU A 395 -15.80 32.56 -38.14
N ALA A 396 -14.75 33.02 -37.45
CA ALA A 396 -14.18 34.35 -37.64
C ALA A 396 -13.41 34.49 -38.97
N PHE A 397 -12.81 33.41 -39.47
CA PHE A 397 -11.96 33.45 -40.66
C PHE A 397 -12.49 32.63 -41.83
N ASN A 398 -13.73 32.14 -41.75
CA ASN A 398 -14.32 31.23 -42.75
C ASN A 398 -13.39 30.04 -43.06
N VAL A 399 -12.71 29.48 -42.04
CA VAL A 399 -11.89 28.28 -42.22
C VAL A 399 -12.83 27.15 -42.63
N THR A 400 -12.46 26.43 -43.66
CA THR A 400 -13.11 25.18 -44.06
C THR A 400 -12.20 24.04 -43.62
N PRO A 401 -12.50 23.36 -42.49
CA PRO A 401 -11.63 22.34 -41.91
C PRO A 401 -11.17 21.31 -42.96
N GLY A 402 -9.87 21.05 -43.01
CA GLY A 402 -9.24 20.15 -44.00
C GLY A 402 -9.24 20.60 -45.48
N VAL A 403 -9.73 21.80 -45.82
CA VAL A 403 -9.85 22.28 -47.22
C VAL A 403 -9.16 23.62 -47.43
N SER A 404 -9.46 24.61 -46.60
CA SER A 404 -8.94 25.96 -46.75
C SER A 404 -8.89 26.64 -45.40
N TYR A 405 -7.81 27.36 -45.15
CA TYR A 405 -7.70 28.26 -44.00
C TYR A 405 -8.56 29.52 -44.12
N GLY A 406 -9.36 29.69 -45.20
CA GLY A 406 -10.15 30.89 -45.40
C GLY A 406 -9.28 32.14 -45.40
N SER A 407 -9.63 33.13 -44.59
CA SER A 407 -8.82 34.34 -44.37
C SER A 407 -7.89 34.25 -43.14
N LEU A 408 -7.63 33.05 -42.61
CA LEU A 408 -6.82 32.84 -41.40
C LEU A 408 -5.33 33.16 -41.68
N PRO A 409 -4.69 34.10 -40.96
CA PRO A 409 -3.28 34.44 -41.14
C PRO A 409 -2.33 33.26 -40.86
N PRO A 410 -1.13 33.19 -41.49
CA PRO A 410 -0.20 32.05 -41.35
C PRO A 410 0.17 31.68 -39.90
N ALA A 411 0.33 32.66 -39.02
CA ALA A 411 0.62 32.40 -37.59
C ALA A 411 -0.52 31.63 -36.90
N LEU A 412 -1.76 31.86 -37.32
CA LEU A 412 -2.94 31.20 -36.78
C LEU A 412 -3.25 29.88 -37.46
N GLN A 413 -2.79 29.69 -38.70
CA GLN A 413 -2.79 28.38 -39.35
C GLN A 413 -1.93 27.39 -38.54
N GLN A 414 -0.75 27.81 -38.09
CA GLN A 414 0.10 26.99 -37.22
C GLN A 414 -0.55 26.66 -35.88
N LEU A 415 -1.25 27.61 -35.25
CA LEU A 415 -1.98 27.36 -34.01
C LEU A 415 -3.16 26.40 -34.23
N TYR A 416 -3.90 26.59 -35.34
CA TYR A 416 -5.02 25.75 -35.73
C TYR A 416 -4.58 24.29 -36.00
N GLU A 417 -3.47 24.11 -36.72
CA GLU A 417 -2.86 22.80 -36.99
C GLU A 417 -2.31 22.14 -35.71
N SER A 418 -1.53 22.88 -34.92
CA SER A 418 -0.90 22.33 -33.70
C SER A 418 -1.90 22.00 -32.60
N SER A 419 -3.09 22.61 -32.65
CA SER A 419 -4.21 22.33 -31.74
C SER A 419 -5.10 21.17 -32.21
N ASP A 420 -4.84 20.60 -33.39
CA ASP A 420 -5.68 19.58 -34.03
C ASP A 420 -7.14 20.05 -34.18
N CYS A 421 -7.33 21.30 -34.61
CA CYS A 421 -8.66 21.90 -34.68
C CYS A 421 -9.60 21.20 -35.67
N ASP A 422 -9.06 20.54 -36.70
CA ASP A 422 -9.86 19.73 -37.64
C ASP A 422 -10.53 18.52 -36.97
N SER A 423 -9.97 18.01 -35.86
CA SER A 423 -10.58 16.92 -35.08
C SER A 423 -11.54 17.43 -34.01
N ARG A 424 -11.22 18.56 -33.40
CA ARG A 424 -12.00 19.15 -32.29
C ARG A 424 -13.22 19.96 -32.77
N ILE A 425 -13.25 20.39 -34.03
CA ILE A 425 -14.39 21.17 -34.56
C ILE A 425 -15.70 20.39 -34.54
N CYS A 426 -15.65 19.06 -34.60
CA CYS A 426 -16.86 18.24 -34.55
C CYS A 426 -17.53 18.35 -33.16
N GLU A 427 -16.76 18.36 -32.07
CA GLU A 427 -17.29 18.56 -30.70
C GLU A 427 -17.90 19.97 -30.54
N TYR A 428 -17.29 20.98 -31.16
CA TYR A 428 -17.84 22.34 -31.18
C TYR A 428 -19.17 22.43 -31.93
N TRP A 429 -19.25 21.83 -33.11
CA TRP A 429 -20.47 21.85 -33.89
C TRP A 429 -21.60 21.02 -33.26
N THR A 430 -21.28 19.88 -32.63
CA THR A 430 -22.25 19.13 -31.83
C THR A 430 -22.76 19.95 -30.65
N SER A 431 -21.88 20.61 -29.90
CA SER A 431 -22.27 21.36 -28.69
C SER A 431 -22.97 22.69 -28.96
N LYS A 432 -22.59 23.42 -30.01
CA LYS A 432 -23.16 24.74 -30.33
C LYS A 432 -24.39 24.67 -31.20
N TYR A 433 -24.40 23.74 -32.16
CA TYR A 433 -25.42 23.68 -33.20
C TYR A 433 -26.27 22.42 -33.12
N ASP A 434 -26.13 21.58 -32.09
CA ASP A 434 -26.85 20.30 -31.95
C ASP A 434 -26.69 19.40 -33.20
N VAL A 435 -25.53 19.46 -33.85
CA VAL A 435 -25.24 18.59 -35.00
C VAL A 435 -25.10 17.17 -34.49
N VAL A 436 -26.05 16.31 -34.83
CA VAL A 436 -25.95 14.88 -34.53
C VAL A 436 -25.24 14.22 -35.70
N PRO A 437 -24.03 13.63 -35.48
CA PRO A 437 -23.32 12.96 -36.54
C PRO A 437 -24.25 11.97 -37.24
N THR A 438 -24.38 12.13 -38.56
CA THR A 438 -25.15 11.26 -39.47
C THR A 438 -26.68 11.37 -39.43
N VAL A 439 -27.26 12.15 -38.52
CA VAL A 439 -28.72 12.23 -38.33
C VAL A 439 -29.29 13.61 -38.65
N SER A 440 -28.66 14.69 -38.19
CA SER A 440 -29.18 16.04 -38.46
C SER A 440 -28.09 17.11 -38.44
N TRP A 441 -28.36 18.19 -39.16
CA TRP A 441 -27.57 19.41 -39.15
C TRP A 441 -27.80 20.26 -37.89
N GLY A 442 -28.72 19.87 -37.01
CA GLY A 442 -29.24 20.72 -35.94
C GLY A 442 -29.54 22.13 -36.45
N SER A 443 -28.96 23.14 -35.80
CA SER A 443 -29.03 24.56 -36.16
C SER A 443 -27.80 25.06 -36.96
N LEU A 444 -26.99 24.17 -37.53
CA LEU A 444 -25.78 24.54 -38.27
C LEU A 444 -26.11 25.42 -39.49
N PRO A 445 -25.52 26.63 -39.62
CA PRO A 445 -25.81 27.54 -40.73
C PRO A 445 -25.58 26.89 -42.10
N ALA A 446 -26.45 27.19 -43.07
CA ALA A 446 -26.41 26.61 -44.41
C ALA A 446 -25.05 26.78 -45.13
N ALA A 447 -24.31 27.85 -44.83
CA ALA A 447 -22.98 28.08 -45.38
C ALA A 447 -21.91 27.11 -44.83
N MET A 448 -22.13 26.50 -43.67
CA MET A 448 -21.20 25.58 -43.00
C MET A 448 -21.53 24.10 -43.25
N GLN A 449 -22.75 23.78 -43.69
CA GLN A 449 -23.18 22.42 -44.03
C GLN A 449 -22.26 21.75 -45.07
N PRO A 450 -21.82 22.42 -46.16
CA PRO A 450 -20.88 21.84 -47.13
C PRO A 450 -19.47 21.55 -46.56
N SER A 451 -19.08 22.26 -45.51
CA SER A 451 -17.79 22.04 -44.82
C SER A 451 -17.86 20.77 -43.99
N TRP A 452 -18.94 20.60 -43.23
CA TRP A 452 -19.22 19.34 -42.52
C TRP A 452 -19.37 18.15 -43.46
N ASP A 453 -20.11 18.30 -44.57
CA ASP A 453 -20.26 17.23 -45.58
C ASP A 453 -18.91 16.76 -46.13
N ARG A 454 -17.92 17.66 -46.22
CA ARG A 454 -16.56 17.35 -46.68
C ARG A 454 -15.66 16.79 -45.58
N VAL A 455 -15.74 17.32 -44.36
CA VAL A 455 -15.09 16.70 -43.19
C VAL A 455 -15.56 15.26 -43.04
N ARG A 456 -16.87 15.00 -43.22
CA ARG A 456 -17.49 13.67 -43.35
C ARG A 456 -16.89 12.86 -44.50
N ALA A 457 -16.80 13.41 -45.71
CA ALA A 457 -16.31 12.68 -46.89
C ALA A 457 -14.80 12.33 -46.83
N SER A 458 -14.01 13.11 -46.09
CA SER A 458 -12.56 12.89 -45.96
C SER A 458 -12.19 11.68 -45.09
N GLY A 459 -13.14 11.14 -44.31
CA GLY A 459 -12.93 9.99 -43.42
C GLY A 459 -11.97 10.25 -42.26
N ARG A 460 -11.53 11.50 -42.04
CA ARG A 460 -10.40 11.81 -41.14
C ARG A 460 -10.74 12.38 -39.77
N SER A 461 -11.97 12.82 -39.45
CA SER A 461 -12.17 13.38 -38.10
C SER A 461 -13.51 13.22 -37.38
N CYS A 462 -14.69 13.38 -38.01
CA CYS A 462 -15.94 13.25 -37.22
C CYS A 462 -16.41 11.81 -36.99
N ASN A 463 -15.87 10.83 -37.73
CA ASN A 463 -16.23 9.41 -37.57
C ASN A 463 -15.61 8.77 -36.32
N ALA A 464 -14.66 9.44 -35.65
CA ALA A 464 -14.08 8.95 -34.41
C ALA A 464 -14.96 9.20 -33.17
N MET A 465 -16.05 9.98 -33.31
CA MET A 465 -17.06 10.14 -32.26
C MET A 465 -18.17 9.07 -32.29
N SER A 466 -18.29 8.28 -33.36
CA SER A 466 -19.09 7.06 -33.29
C SER A 466 -18.21 5.92 -32.78
N GLY A 467 -18.17 5.77 -31.45
CA GLY A 467 -18.12 4.41 -30.92
C GLY A 467 -19.28 3.59 -31.52
N PRO A 468 -19.18 2.26 -31.58
CA PRO A 468 -20.33 1.44 -31.98
C PRO A 468 -21.55 1.90 -31.19
N LEU A 469 -22.66 2.18 -31.89
CA LEU A 469 -23.91 2.52 -31.22
C LEU A 469 -24.19 1.43 -30.18
N ASP A 470 -24.39 1.84 -28.94
CA ASP A 470 -24.79 0.91 -27.89
C ASP A 470 -26.24 0.45 -28.13
N SER A 471 -26.73 -0.48 -27.32
CA SER A 471 -28.07 -1.04 -27.48
C SER A 471 -29.18 0.01 -27.43
N ALA A 472 -28.97 1.13 -26.74
CA ALA A 472 -29.90 2.26 -26.71
C ALA A 472 -29.86 3.05 -28.03
N GLY A 473 -28.66 3.43 -28.50
CA GLY A 473 -28.49 4.15 -29.77
C GLY A 473 -28.98 3.37 -30.99
N CYS A 474 -28.80 2.04 -31.00
CA CYS A 474 -29.37 1.18 -32.03
C CYS A 474 -30.91 1.09 -31.94
N GLY A 475 -31.47 1.07 -30.72
CA GLY A 475 -32.92 1.07 -30.49
C GLY A 475 -33.59 2.35 -30.99
N GLU A 476 -32.99 3.51 -30.73
CA GLU A 476 -33.47 4.81 -31.21
C GLU A 476 -33.40 4.93 -32.73
N LEU A 477 -32.33 4.43 -33.36
CA LEU A 477 -32.18 4.41 -34.82
C LEU A 477 -33.28 3.58 -35.50
N VAL A 478 -33.60 2.40 -34.94
CA VAL A 478 -34.67 1.52 -35.43
C VAL A 478 -36.05 2.19 -35.29
N ALA A 479 -36.31 2.82 -34.15
CA ALA A 479 -37.57 3.51 -33.89
C ALA A 479 -37.75 4.75 -34.77
N ALA A 480 -36.69 5.52 -35.01
CA ALA A 480 -36.75 6.77 -35.78
C ALA A 480 -36.98 6.55 -37.28
N TYR A 481 -36.46 5.45 -37.84
CA TYR A 481 -36.49 5.20 -39.29
C TYR A 481 -37.40 4.03 -39.71
N ASN A 482 -38.21 3.49 -38.80
CA ASN A 482 -39.06 2.30 -39.05
C ASN A 482 -38.27 1.15 -39.72
N ILE A 483 -37.04 0.93 -39.27
CA ILE A 483 -36.19 -0.13 -39.84
C ILE A 483 -36.72 -1.45 -39.31
N THR A 484 -37.45 -2.20 -40.15
CA THR A 484 -37.86 -3.57 -39.84
C THR A 484 -36.70 -4.50 -40.14
N PRO A 485 -36.03 -5.09 -39.15
CA PRO A 485 -34.87 -5.91 -39.43
C PRO A 485 -35.28 -7.18 -40.20
N GLY A 486 -34.60 -7.48 -41.31
CA GLY A 486 -34.87 -8.65 -42.15
C GLY A 486 -35.96 -8.49 -43.22
N TYR A 487 -36.73 -7.40 -43.22
CA TYR A 487 -37.56 -6.98 -44.35
C TYR A 487 -36.89 -5.76 -44.99
N GLY A 488 -36.63 -5.81 -46.30
CA GLY A 488 -35.87 -4.78 -47.01
C GLY A 488 -36.23 -3.36 -46.55
N MET A 489 -35.19 -2.56 -46.30
CA MET A 489 -35.26 -1.24 -45.66
C MET A 489 -36.27 -0.34 -46.40
N GLY A 490 -37.50 -0.27 -45.92
CA GLY A 490 -38.50 0.64 -46.49
C GLY A 490 -38.04 2.08 -46.26
N SER A 491 -38.12 2.95 -47.28
CA SER A 491 -37.83 4.42 -47.28
C SER A 491 -36.59 4.95 -46.51
N ALA A 492 -35.80 4.12 -45.85
CA ALA A 492 -34.67 4.53 -45.04
C ALA A 492 -33.55 4.97 -45.98
N VAL A 493 -32.97 6.13 -45.65
CA VAL A 493 -31.89 6.74 -46.43
C VAL A 493 -30.69 5.75 -46.41
N PRO A 494 -29.97 5.53 -47.53
CA PRO A 494 -28.85 4.58 -47.63
C PRO A 494 -27.75 4.73 -46.56
N LEU A 495 -27.70 5.87 -45.86
CA LEU A 495 -26.76 6.12 -44.78
C LEU A 495 -27.22 5.55 -43.42
N ALA A 496 -28.51 5.54 -43.11
CA ALA A 496 -29.04 4.89 -41.90
C ALA A 496 -28.87 3.36 -41.98
N ALA A 497 -28.99 2.82 -43.19
CA ALA A 497 -28.64 1.45 -43.54
C ALA A 497 -27.18 1.12 -43.24
N GLN A 498 -26.27 1.97 -43.72
CA GLN A 498 -24.83 1.83 -43.53
C GLN A 498 -24.45 1.93 -42.05
N LEU A 499 -25.00 2.87 -41.28
CA LEU A 499 -24.74 2.98 -39.84
C LEU A 499 -25.28 1.80 -39.04
N TYR A 500 -26.46 1.29 -39.42
CA TYR A 500 -27.06 0.12 -38.80
C TYR A 500 -26.19 -1.13 -39.01
N GLU A 501 -25.61 -1.29 -40.21
CA GLU A 501 -24.66 -2.39 -40.52
C GLU A 501 -23.29 -2.18 -39.86
N ASP A 502 -22.69 -1.00 -39.99
CA ASP A 502 -21.35 -0.69 -39.48
C ASP A 502 -21.27 -0.72 -37.94
N SER A 503 -22.36 -0.36 -37.26
CA SER A 503 -22.45 -0.42 -35.78
C SER A 503 -22.82 -1.80 -35.25
N LYS A 504 -23.04 -2.80 -36.13
CA LYS A 504 -23.55 -4.13 -35.78
C LYS A 504 -24.86 -4.09 -34.98
N CYS A 505 -25.72 -3.11 -35.28
CA CYS A 505 -26.95 -2.88 -34.51
C CYS A 505 -27.93 -4.05 -34.52
N LEU A 506 -27.81 -4.97 -35.48
CA LEU A 506 -28.53 -6.24 -35.48
C LEU A 506 -28.40 -7.01 -34.15
N ASN A 507 -27.22 -7.00 -33.53
CA ASN A 507 -26.97 -7.77 -32.32
C ASN A 507 -27.50 -7.03 -31.07
N SER A 508 -27.27 -5.72 -31.03
CA SER A 508 -27.61 -4.86 -29.89
C SER A 508 -29.12 -4.60 -29.76
N VAL A 509 -29.88 -4.73 -30.85
CA VAL A 509 -31.36 -4.63 -30.84
C VAL A 509 -32.01 -5.81 -30.12
N CYS A 510 -31.47 -7.02 -30.23
CA CYS A 510 -32.01 -8.19 -29.53
C CYS A 510 -31.81 -8.06 -28.00
N GLU A 511 -30.65 -7.56 -27.55
CA GLU A 511 -30.36 -7.28 -26.15
C GLU A 511 -31.25 -6.16 -25.60
N PHE A 512 -31.46 -5.09 -26.38
CA PHE A 512 -32.38 -4.01 -26.05
C PHE A 512 -33.80 -4.55 -25.85
N TRP A 513 -34.31 -5.40 -26.74
CA TRP A 513 -35.67 -5.95 -26.57
C TRP A 513 -35.78 -6.85 -25.35
N ARG A 514 -34.78 -7.69 -25.06
CA ARG A 514 -34.75 -8.52 -23.84
C ARG A 514 -34.77 -7.66 -22.58
N ALA A 515 -33.96 -6.59 -22.53
CA ALA A 515 -33.87 -5.71 -21.37
C ALA A 515 -35.09 -4.78 -21.21
N ALA A 516 -35.55 -4.16 -22.30
CA ALA A 516 -36.63 -3.18 -22.28
C ALA A 516 -38.00 -3.82 -22.15
N TYR A 517 -38.21 -5.00 -22.75
CA TYR A 517 -39.53 -5.61 -22.82
C TYR A 517 -39.61 -6.96 -22.08
N GLY A 518 -38.51 -7.52 -21.58
CA GLY A 518 -38.53 -8.82 -20.88
C GLY A 518 -38.84 -10.00 -21.81
N VAL A 519 -38.51 -9.88 -23.09
CA VAL A 519 -38.74 -10.93 -24.10
C VAL A 519 -37.77 -12.08 -23.86
N VAL A 520 -38.29 -13.30 -23.75
CA VAL A 520 -37.49 -14.52 -23.62
C VAL A 520 -37.78 -15.38 -24.84
N PRO A 521 -36.77 -15.72 -25.67
CA PRO A 521 -36.96 -16.56 -26.85
C PRO A 521 -37.78 -17.81 -26.53
N PHE A 522 -38.85 -18.04 -27.30
CA PHE A 522 -39.76 -19.20 -27.22
C PHE A 522 -40.56 -19.37 -25.92
N LEU A 523 -40.37 -18.52 -24.90
CA LEU A 523 -41.03 -18.63 -23.59
C LEU A 523 -42.01 -17.49 -23.32
N SER A 524 -41.70 -16.26 -23.74
CA SER A 524 -42.56 -15.10 -23.47
C SER A 524 -42.23 -13.90 -24.37
N TYR A 525 -43.25 -13.20 -24.87
CA TYR A 525 -43.08 -11.89 -25.52
C TYR A 525 -42.79 -10.76 -24.53
N GLY A 526 -42.85 -11.03 -23.23
CA GLY A 526 -42.81 -9.99 -22.20
C GLY A 526 -43.86 -8.91 -22.45
N SER A 527 -43.42 -7.66 -22.51
CA SER A 527 -44.22 -6.47 -22.83
C SER A 527 -44.01 -5.95 -24.27
N LEU A 528 -43.47 -6.79 -25.17
CA LEU A 528 -43.16 -6.39 -26.54
C LEU A 528 -44.46 -5.97 -27.28
N PRO A 529 -44.52 -4.75 -27.85
CA PRO A 529 -45.68 -4.26 -28.58
C PRO A 529 -46.12 -5.20 -29.71
N THR A 530 -47.43 -5.35 -29.91
CA THR A 530 -48.03 -6.33 -30.84
C THR A 530 -47.57 -6.18 -32.29
N TYR A 531 -47.17 -4.98 -32.71
CA TYR A 531 -46.66 -4.73 -34.06
C TYR A 531 -45.20 -5.20 -34.25
N LEU A 532 -44.44 -5.43 -33.16
CA LEU A 532 -43.09 -5.97 -33.18
C LEU A 532 -43.05 -7.50 -32.99
N GLN A 533 -44.13 -8.09 -32.45
CA GLN A 533 -44.24 -9.54 -32.24
C GLN A 533 -44.06 -10.35 -33.54
N PRO A 534 -44.60 -9.97 -34.72
CA PRO A 534 -44.35 -10.69 -35.97
C PRO A 534 -42.88 -10.73 -36.39
N SER A 535 -42.09 -9.70 -36.08
CA SER A 535 -40.65 -9.67 -36.35
C SER A 535 -39.86 -10.58 -35.40
N TRP A 536 -40.40 -10.84 -34.21
CA TRP A 536 -39.88 -11.83 -33.27
C TRP A 536 -40.26 -13.27 -33.67
N ASP A 537 -41.46 -13.45 -34.23
CA ASP A 537 -42.04 -14.76 -34.55
C ASP A 537 -41.61 -15.37 -35.88
N TYR A 538 -40.99 -14.62 -36.79
CA TYR A 538 -40.78 -15.07 -38.17
C TYR A 538 -39.59 -16.06 -38.28
N PRO A 539 -39.80 -17.39 -38.41
CA PRO A 539 -38.73 -18.38 -38.24
C PRO A 539 -37.89 -18.61 -39.51
N ARG A 540 -38.17 -17.90 -40.61
CA ARG A 540 -37.63 -18.21 -41.96
C ARG A 540 -36.61 -17.23 -42.52
N THR A 541 -36.29 -16.16 -41.80
CA THR A 541 -35.23 -15.23 -42.21
C THR A 541 -34.04 -15.39 -41.27
N ALA A 542 -32.82 -15.30 -41.81
CA ALA A 542 -31.55 -15.35 -41.07
C ALA A 542 -31.51 -14.42 -39.84
N TYR A 543 -32.40 -13.43 -39.79
CA TYR A 543 -32.64 -12.54 -38.66
C TYR A 543 -33.08 -13.24 -37.36
N ALA A 544 -34.06 -14.16 -37.41
CA ALA A 544 -34.52 -14.87 -36.22
C ALA A 544 -33.48 -15.89 -35.74
N GLN A 545 -32.65 -16.43 -36.64
CA GLN A 545 -31.49 -17.24 -36.25
C GLN A 545 -30.47 -16.41 -35.47
N ASN A 546 -30.18 -15.17 -35.90
CA ASN A 546 -29.22 -14.32 -35.21
C ASN A 546 -29.68 -13.92 -33.79
N CYS A 547 -30.92 -13.47 -33.55
CA CYS A 547 -31.34 -13.14 -32.17
C CYS A 547 -31.36 -14.37 -31.24
N ASN A 548 -31.55 -15.58 -31.78
CA ASN A 548 -31.54 -16.83 -31.02
C ASN A 548 -30.13 -17.39 -30.80
N GLU A 549 -29.18 -17.08 -31.67
CA GLU A 549 -27.76 -17.46 -31.56
C GLU A 549 -26.93 -16.44 -30.76
N LEU A 550 -27.39 -15.20 -30.63
CA LEU A 550 -26.71 -14.10 -29.93
C LEU A 550 -27.11 -13.92 -28.46
N SER A 551 -28.18 -14.57 -27.99
CA SER A 551 -28.34 -14.77 -26.56
C SER A 551 -27.21 -15.68 -26.12
N GLY A 552 -26.23 -15.13 -25.41
CA GLY A 552 -25.17 -15.93 -24.78
C GLY A 552 -25.74 -17.16 -24.08
N PRO A 553 -24.93 -18.21 -23.88
CA PRO A 553 -25.40 -19.53 -23.45
C PRO A 553 -26.40 -19.39 -22.30
N LEU A 554 -27.59 -19.96 -22.49
CA LEU A 554 -28.63 -19.95 -21.47
C LEU A 554 -28.06 -20.41 -20.11
N GLY A 555 -28.38 -19.67 -19.06
CA GLY A 555 -28.06 -20.09 -17.70
C GLY A 555 -28.82 -21.34 -17.29
N ALA A 556 -28.36 -21.98 -16.21
CA ALA A 556 -28.98 -23.19 -15.67
C ALA A 556 -30.49 -23.01 -15.39
N SER A 557 -30.92 -21.84 -14.92
CA SER A 557 -32.34 -21.52 -14.69
C SER A 557 -33.18 -21.54 -15.97
N GLU A 558 -32.69 -20.94 -17.06
CA GLU A 558 -33.41 -20.86 -18.32
C GLU A 558 -33.46 -22.21 -19.05
N CYS A 559 -32.36 -22.98 -19.01
CA CYS A 559 -32.37 -24.36 -19.47
C CYS A 559 -33.36 -25.22 -18.67
N GLY A 560 -33.42 -25.04 -17.35
CA GLY A 560 -34.42 -25.67 -16.48
C GLY A 560 -35.87 -25.31 -16.82
N ALA A 561 -36.12 -24.05 -17.15
CA ALA A 561 -37.44 -23.58 -17.59
C ALA A 561 -37.86 -24.20 -18.93
N LEU A 562 -36.94 -24.29 -19.91
CA LEU A 562 -37.21 -24.98 -21.18
C LEU A 562 -37.51 -26.46 -20.96
N GLN A 563 -36.74 -27.11 -20.08
CA GLN A 563 -36.92 -28.51 -19.75
C GLN A 563 -38.32 -28.79 -19.18
N GLU A 564 -38.78 -27.93 -18.26
CA GLU A 564 -40.10 -28.06 -17.65
C GLU A 564 -41.23 -27.70 -18.61
N ALA A 565 -41.07 -26.62 -19.39
CA ALA A 565 -42.09 -26.16 -20.33
C ALA A 565 -42.33 -27.16 -21.46
N PHE A 566 -41.28 -27.80 -21.96
CA PHE A 566 -41.34 -28.69 -23.12
C PHE A 566 -41.12 -30.16 -22.78
N GLY A 567 -41.08 -30.54 -21.50
CA GLY A 567 -40.88 -31.94 -21.09
C GLY A 567 -39.63 -32.58 -21.68
N ILE A 568 -38.55 -31.80 -21.86
CA ILE A 568 -37.29 -32.30 -22.41
C ILE A 568 -36.65 -33.23 -21.37
N VAL A 569 -36.31 -34.44 -21.78
CA VAL A 569 -35.52 -35.39 -21.01
C VAL A 569 -34.14 -35.43 -21.68
N PRO A 570 -33.13 -34.77 -21.10
CA PRO A 570 -31.80 -34.64 -21.69
C PRO A 570 -31.22 -35.99 -22.12
N GLY A 571 -30.67 -36.07 -23.34
CA GLY A 571 -30.17 -37.32 -23.93
C GLY A 571 -31.21 -38.40 -24.26
N SER A 572 -32.50 -38.19 -23.99
CA SER A 572 -33.56 -39.21 -24.10
C SER A 572 -34.70 -38.81 -25.04
N SER A 573 -35.33 -37.66 -24.79
CA SER A 573 -36.53 -37.20 -25.50
C SER A 573 -36.60 -35.68 -25.50
N TRP A 574 -37.01 -35.09 -26.62
CA TRP A 574 -37.26 -33.65 -26.71
C TRP A 574 -38.65 -33.23 -26.22
N GLY A 575 -39.50 -34.17 -25.78
CA GLY A 575 -40.90 -33.89 -25.46
C GLY A 575 -41.61 -33.17 -26.63
N PRO A 576 -42.55 -32.24 -26.38
CA PRO A 576 -43.12 -31.35 -27.40
C PRO A 576 -42.20 -30.23 -27.92
N ALA A 577 -40.89 -30.21 -27.62
CA ALA A 577 -40.01 -29.12 -28.05
C ALA A 577 -39.89 -29.04 -29.60
N PRO A 578 -40.23 -27.90 -30.23
CA PRO A 578 -40.02 -27.70 -31.67
C PRO A 578 -38.52 -27.58 -32.01
N GLU A 579 -38.16 -27.82 -33.27
CA GLU A 579 -36.77 -27.83 -33.76
C GLU A 579 -35.98 -26.54 -33.43
N SER A 580 -36.65 -25.40 -33.29
CA SER A 580 -36.03 -24.15 -32.85
C SER A 580 -35.56 -24.20 -31.39
N VAL A 581 -36.36 -24.78 -30.49
CA VAL A 581 -36.01 -24.98 -29.07
C VAL A 581 -34.88 -26.01 -28.94
N GLN A 582 -34.91 -27.07 -29.75
CA GLN A 582 -33.84 -28.08 -29.78
C GLN A 582 -32.49 -27.47 -30.18
N ARG A 583 -32.48 -26.55 -31.17
CA ARG A 583 -31.28 -25.82 -31.57
C ARG A 583 -30.76 -24.90 -30.47
N VAL A 584 -31.63 -24.13 -29.82
CA VAL A 584 -31.23 -23.25 -28.71
C VAL A 584 -30.68 -24.05 -27.53
N TRP A 585 -31.32 -25.18 -27.21
CA TRP A 585 -30.85 -26.10 -26.18
C TRP A 585 -29.43 -26.59 -26.48
N ALA A 586 -29.17 -27.04 -27.71
CA ALA A 586 -27.86 -27.51 -28.14
C ALA A 586 -26.81 -26.40 -28.18
N SER A 587 -27.13 -25.22 -28.73
CA SER A 587 -26.20 -24.09 -28.86
C SER A 587 -25.86 -23.45 -27.51
N SER A 588 -26.76 -23.54 -26.54
CA SER A 588 -26.57 -23.01 -25.18
C SER A 588 -25.88 -23.97 -24.23
N ASN A 589 -25.51 -25.16 -24.71
CA ASN A 589 -24.95 -26.23 -23.88
C ASN A 589 -25.86 -26.57 -22.68
N CYS A 590 -27.19 -26.57 -22.90
CA CYS A 590 -28.16 -26.83 -21.84
C CYS A 590 -28.03 -28.24 -21.26
N GLU A 591 -27.47 -29.19 -22.01
CA GLU A 591 -27.12 -30.53 -21.51
C GLU A 591 -26.16 -30.48 -20.30
N GLU A 592 -25.22 -29.52 -20.25
CA GLU A 592 -24.31 -29.33 -19.11
C GLU A 592 -24.94 -28.45 -18.01
N GLN A 593 -25.64 -27.38 -18.41
CA GLN A 593 -26.25 -26.43 -17.48
C GLN A 593 -27.42 -27.05 -16.67
N ILE A 594 -28.10 -28.07 -17.20
CA ILE A 594 -29.23 -28.72 -16.53
C ILE A 594 -28.78 -29.46 -15.26
N CYS A 595 -27.54 -29.92 -15.19
CA CYS A 595 -26.98 -30.56 -14.00
C CYS A 595 -26.94 -29.60 -12.80
N THR A 596 -26.54 -28.34 -13.04
CA THR A 596 -26.53 -27.26 -12.04
C THR A 596 -27.95 -26.91 -11.60
N TYR A 597 -28.88 -26.86 -12.55
CA TYR A 597 -30.29 -26.64 -12.25
C TYR A 597 -30.86 -27.73 -11.35
N TRP A 598 -30.66 -29.00 -11.70
CA TRP A 598 -31.14 -30.13 -10.91
C TRP A 598 -30.52 -30.22 -9.52
N ARG A 599 -29.24 -29.89 -9.38
CA ARG A 599 -28.59 -29.78 -8.06
C ARG A 599 -29.26 -28.69 -7.21
N SER A 600 -29.48 -27.51 -7.77
CA SER A 600 -30.06 -26.37 -7.05
C SER A 600 -31.55 -26.54 -6.71
N LYS A 601 -32.36 -27.04 -7.65
CA LYS A 601 -33.81 -27.15 -7.50
C LYS A 601 -34.24 -28.42 -6.80
N TYR A 602 -33.63 -29.55 -7.14
CA TYR A 602 -34.07 -30.86 -6.65
C TYR A 602 -33.14 -31.45 -5.60
N GLY A 603 -31.97 -30.85 -5.34
CA GLY A 603 -30.99 -31.39 -4.39
C GLY A 603 -30.34 -32.68 -4.88
N VAL A 604 -30.22 -32.85 -6.20
CA VAL A 604 -29.51 -34.00 -6.78
C VAL A 604 -28.03 -33.91 -6.42
N VAL A 605 -27.51 -34.95 -5.78
CA VAL A 605 -26.08 -35.08 -5.48
C VAL A 605 -25.55 -36.23 -6.32
N PRO A 606 -24.58 -35.98 -7.22
CA PRO A 606 -24.00 -37.03 -8.05
C PRO A 606 -23.58 -38.23 -7.22
N PHE A 607 -24.01 -39.42 -7.64
CA PHE A 607 -23.71 -40.69 -6.98
C PHE A 607 -24.23 -40.83 -5.54
N VAL A 608 -25.09 -39.95 -5.03
CA VAL A 608 -25.59 -40.08 -3.65
C VAL A 608 -27.11 -40.16 -3.62
N THR A 609 -27.80 -39.25 -4.29
CA THR A 609 -29.26 -39.21 -4.27
C THR A 609 -29.81 -38.41 -5.45
N TYR A 610 -30.95 -38.86 -5.98
CA TYR A 610 -31.77 -38.06 -6.90
C TYR A 610 -32.44 -36.86 -6.20
N GLY A 611 -32.28 -36.70 -4.89
CA GLY A 611 -32.98 -35.68 -4.12
C GLY A 611 -34.49 -35.79 -4.32
N SER A 612 -35.11 -34.71 -4.78
CA SER A 612 -36.53 -34.62 -5.15
C SER A 612 -36.78 -34.65 -6.66
N LEU A 613 -35.82 -35.13 -7.45
CA LEU A 613 -35.93 -35.17 -8.91
C LEU A 613 -37.08 -36.11 -9.33
N PRO A 614 -38.08 -35.61 -10.11
CA PRO A 614 -39.20 -36.41 -10.57
C PRO A 614 -38.77 -37.71 -11.28
N PRO A 615 -39.48 -38.84 -11.08
CA PRO A 615 -39.15 -40.12 -11.71
C PRO A 615 -39.04 -40.07 -13.24
N SER A 616 -39.75 -39.15 -13.90
CA SER A 616 -39.67 -38.96 -15.35
C SER A 616 -38.34 -38.36 -15.83
N LEU A 617 -37.54 -37.76 -14.94
CA LEU A 617 -36.26 -37.13 -15.25
C LEU A 617 -35.06 -37.97 -14.80
N GLN A 618 -35.28 -38.95 -13.93
CA GLN A 618 -34.25 -39.89 -13.47
C GLN A 618 -33.59 -40.65 -14.65
N PRO A 619 -34.33 -41.12 -15.67
CA PRO A 619 -33.70 -41.71 -16.85
C PRO A 619 -32.78 -40.75 -17.60
N GLY A 620 -33.12 -39.46 -17.69
CA GLY A 620 -32.25 -38.46 -18.33
C GLY A 620 -30.96 -38.23 -17.54
N TRP A 621 -31.05 -38.23 -16.21
CA TRP A 621 -29.89 -38.25 -15.31
C TRP A 621 -29.02 -39.48 -15.56
N ASP A 622 -29.61 -40.67 -15.60
CA ASP A 622 -28.91 -41.95 -15.80
C ASP A 622 -28.33 -42.10 -17.22
N GLN A 623 -28.98 -41.53 -18.23
CA GLN A 623 -28.53 -41.62 -19.62
C GLN A 623 -27.36 -40.67 -19.90
N LEU A 624 -27.34 -39.49 -19.25
CA LEU A 624 -26.16 -38.63 -19.15
C LEU A 624 -25.01 -39.26 -18.36
N HIS A 625 -25.24 -40.38 -17.65
CA HIS A 625 -24.18 -41.18 -17.03
C HIS A 625 -23.58 -42.25 -17.96
N ALA A 626 -24.33 -42.74 -18.96
CA ALA A 626 -23.97 -43.95 -19.70
C ALA A 626 -23.38 -43.70 -21.10
N GLY A 627 -23.44 -42.47 -21.63
CA GLY A 627 -22.99 -42.10 -22.97
C GLY A 627 -21.88 -41.04 -22.96
N SER A 628 -20.80 -41.29 -23.70
CA SER A 628 -19.57 -40.51 -23.77
C SER A 628 -19.75 -39.01 -24.10
N ASN A 629 -18.90 -38.18 -23.46
CA ASN A 629 -18.61 -36.74 -23.62
C ASN A 629 -19.49 -35.67 -22.93
N LEU A 630 -20.66 -35.99 -22.39
CA LEU A 630 -21.47 -35.03 -21.64
C LEU A 630 -21.78 -35.61 -20.26
N THR A 631 -20.95 -35.27 -19.27
CA THR A 631 -21.14 -35.80 -17.93
C THR A 631 -21.52 -34.69 -16.96
N CYS A 632 -22.71 -34.82 -16.36
CA CYS A 632 -23.01 -34.22 -15.05
C CYS A 632 -22.02 -34.68 -13.95
N ASN A 633 -21.06 -35.55 -14.31
CA ASN A 633 -19.99 -36.10 -13.51
C ASN A 633 -18.66 -35.35 -13.64
N THR A 634 -18.56 -34.29 -14.45
CA THR A 634 -17.52 -33.30 -14.16
C THR A 634 -17.93 -32.62 -12.85
N LEU A 635 -17.27 -33.04 -11.78
CA LEU A 635 -17.18 -32.31 -10.52
C LEU A 635 -16.40 -31.00 -10.79
N SER A 636 -16.94 -30.14 -11.67
CA SER A 636 -16.43 -28.80 -12.01
C SER A 636 -16.95 -27.80 -10.99
N GLY A 637 -16.59 -28.07 -9.75
CA GLY A 637 -16.80 -27.24 -8.58
C GLY A 637 -16.07 -27.95 -7.44
N PRO A 638 -15.17 -27.27 -6.71
CA PRO A 638 -14.31 -27.93 -5.74
C PRO A 638 -15.17 -28.68 -4.72
N LEU A 639 -15.06 -30.01 -4.70
CA LEU A 639 -15.61 -30.78 -3.61
C LEU A 639 -14.89 -30.37 -2.32
N ASP A 640 -15.65 -29.92 -1.34
CA ASP A 640 -15.10 -29.68 -0.01
C ASP A 640 -14.78 -31.01 0.70
N ALA A 641 -14.08 -30.91 1.83
CA ALA A 641 -13.65 -32.08 2.58
C ALA A 641 -14.82 -32.92 3.15
N ALA A 642 -15.99 -32.32 3.33
CA ALA A 642 -17.17 -33.04 3.80
C ALA A 642 -17.77 -33.89 2.67
N ALA A 643 -17.87 -33.34 1.46
CA ALA A 643 -18.37 -34.05 0.30
C ALA A 643 -17.43 -35.19 -0.13
N CYS A 644 -16.11 -34.97 -0.16
CA CYS A 644 -15.15 -36.06 -0.41
C CYS A 644 -15.21 -37.15 0.67
N GLY A 645 -15.41 -36.75 1.95
CA GLY A 645 -15.60 -37.66 3.07
C GLY A 645 -16.85 -38.54 2.93
N ALA A 646 -17.97 -37.94 2.57
CA ALA A 646 -19.24 -38.63 2.37
C ALA A 646 -19.17 -39.64 1.21
N VAL A 647 -18.50 -39.30 0.10
CA VAL A 647 -18.31 -40.23 -1.03
C VAL A 647 -17.39 -41.38 -0.62
N SER A 648 -16.34 -41.13 0.16
CA SER A 648 -15.47 -42.18 0.70
C SER A 648 -16.24 -43.15 1.60
N ASP A 649 -17.03 -42.63 2.54
CA ASP A 649 -17.79 -43.44 3.47
C ASP A 649 -18.88 -44.26 2.77
N LEU A 650 -19.53 -43.69 1.76
CA LEU A 650 -20.63 -44.33 1.02
C LEU A 650 -20.14 -45.45 0.11
N TYR A 651 -19.00 -45.24 -0.54
CA TYR A 651 -18.46 -46.15 -1.56
C TYR A 651 -17.27 -46.98 -1.10
N ASP A 652 -16.87 -46.90 0.17
CA ASP A 652 -15.71 -47.61 0.73
C ASP A 652 -14.39 -47.30 -0.04
N VAL A 653 -14.19 -46.03 -0.44
CA VAL A 653 -13.00 -45.59 -1.19
C VAL A 653 -11.83 -45.26 -0.26
N PHE A 654 -10.70 -45.93 -0.49
CA PHE A 654 -9.41 -45.77 0.19
C PHE A 654 -8.32 -45.44 -0.85
N PRO A 655 -7.90 -44.17 -0.98
CA PRO A 655 -6.89 -43.76 -1.95
C PRO A 655 -5.61 -44.60 -1.86
N GLY A 656 -5.21 -45.20 -2.99
CA GLY A 656 -4.02 -46.05 -3.08
C GLY A 656 -4.18 -47.49 -2.54
N VAL A 657 -5.35 -47.87 -2.01
CA VAL A 657 -5.59 -49.21 -1.43
C VAL A 657 -6.77 -49.90 -2.11
N SER A 658 -7.91 -49.22 -2.26
CA SER A 658 -9.16 -49.81 -2.76
C SER A 658 -10.08 -48.70 -3.24
N TRP A 659 -10.63 -48.81 -4.46
CA TRP A 659 -11.70 -47.91 -4.90
C TRP A 659 -13.09 -48.33 -4.41
N GLY A 660 -13.17 -49.38 -3.59
CA GLY A 660 -14.42 -49.86 -3.02
C GLY A 660 -15.46 -50.17 -4.10
N ARG A 661 -16.67 -49.64 -3.93
CA ARG A 661 -17.79 -49.71 -4.88
C ARG A 661 -17.79 -48.58 -5.92
N LEU A 662 -16.79 -47.68 -5.87
CA LEU A 662 -16.60 -46.63 -6.86
C LEU A 662 -15.86 -47.21 -8.08
N ASP A 663 -16.56 -47.95 -8.93
CA ASP A 663 -15.98 -48.53 -10.15
C ASP A 663 -16.28 -47.65 -11.39
N GLY A 664 -15.26 -47.46 -12.21
CA GLY A 664 -15.28 -46.56 -13.37
C GLY A 664 -14.03 -45.67 -13.44
N ALA A 665 -13.32 -45.69 -14.58
CA ALA A 665 -12.14 -44.84 -14.80
C ALA A 665 -12.47 -43.34 -14.69
N GLU A 666 -13.69 -42.96 -15.05
CA GLU A 666 -14.16 -41.57 -15.02
C GLU A 666 -14.47 -41.09 -13.58
N ALA A 667 -15.05 -41.95 -12.74
CA ALA A 667 -15.27 -41.63 -11.32
C ALA A 667 -13.94 -41.44 -10.57
N ARG A 668 -12.92 -42.24 -10.91
CA ARG A 668 -11.55 -42.10 -10.39
C ARG A 668 -10.88 -40.81 -10.86
N ALA A 669 -11.02 -40.46 -12.13
CA ALA A 669 -10.47 -39.21 -12.67
C ALA A 669 -11.13 -37.97 -12.04
N ALA A 670 -12.45 -38.00 -11.81
CA ALA A 670 -13.18 -36.90 -11.19
C ALA A 670 -12.83 -36.74 -9.70
N TRP A 671 -12.62 -37.85 -8.99
CA TRP A 671 -12.09 -37.90 -7.62
C TRP A 671 -10.71 -37.24 -7.51
N ASP A 672 -9.79 -37.59 -8.41
CA ASP A 672 -8.43 -37.04 -8.43
C ASP A 672 -8.42 -35.55 -8.82
N ALA A 673 -9.22 -35.15 -9.81
CA ALA A 673 -9.32 -33.76 -10.27
C ALA A 673 -9.84 -32.79 -9.20
N ASN A 674 -10.60 -33.28 -8.21
CA ASN A 674 -11.14 -32.47 -7.11
C ASN A 674 -10.21 -32.43 -5.89
N GLY A 675 -9.02 -33.01 -5.98
CA GLY A 675 -8.11 -33.07 -4.85
C GLY A 675 -8.68 -33.89 -3.69
N CYS A 676 -9.66 -34.77 -3.92
CA CYS A 676 -10.31 -35.51 -2.83
C CYS A 676 -9.32 -36.36 -2.03
N ASN A 677 -8.22 -36.82 -2.65
CA ASN A 677 -7.12 -37.48 -1.92
C ASN A 677 -6.52 -36.58 -0.82
N SER A 678 -6.34 -35.29 -1.08
CA SER A 678 -5.81 -34.32 -0.11
C SER A 678 -6.85 -33.92 0.95
N HIS A 679 -8.11 -33.80 0.56
CA HIS A 679 -9.22 -33.49 1.46
C HIS A 679 -9.58 -34.66 2.39
N LEU A 680 -9.44 -35.91 1.92
CA LEU A 680 -9.66 -37.12 2.74
C LEU A 680 -8.65 -37.24 3.88
N CYS A 681 -7.38 -36.87 3.63
CA CYS A 681 -6.32 -36.87 4.63
C CYS A 681 -6.69 -35.95 5.82
N SER A 682 -7.40 -34.83 5.57
CA SER A 682 -7.92 -33.94 6.63
C SER A 682 -9.23 -34.46 7.26
N HIS A 683 -10.14 -34.99 6.45
CA HIS A 683 -11.43 -35.53 6.92
C HIS A 683 -11.25 -36.75 7.85
N TRP A 684 -10.36 -37.69 7.51
CA TRP A 684 -10.09 -38.85 8.35
C TRP A 684 -9.26 -38.52 9.59
N ALA A 685 -8.34 -37.54 9.52
CA ALA A 685 -7.65 -37.03 10.70
C ALA A 685 -8.65 -36.40 11.70
N ALA A 686 -9.68 -35.71 11.19
CA ALA A 686 -10.76 -35.15 12.01
C ALA A 686 -11.74 -36.23 12.53
N LYS A 687 -12.11 -37.21 11.69
CA LYS A 687 -13.13 -38.24 12.02
C LYS A 687 -12.61 -39.35 12.94
N TYR A 688 -11.34 -39.72 12.82
CA TYR A 688 -10.73 -40.82 13.58
C TYR A 688 -9.63 -40.35 14.55
N GLU A 689 -9.45 -39.04 14.71
CA GLU A 689 -8.45 -38.41 15.60
C GLU A 689 -7.00 -38.86 15.34
N VAL A 690 -6.69 -39.35 14.14
CA VAL A 690 -5.35 -39.84 13.80
C VAL A 690 -4.48 -38.67 13.33
N LYS A 691 -3.45 -38.34 14.12
CA LYS A 691 -2.45 -37.33 13.74
C LYS A 691 -1.42 -37.94 12.79
N PRO A 692 -1.06 -37.28 11.67
CA PRO A 692 0.05 -37.71 10.84
C PRO A 692 1.30 -37.90 11.71
N TRP A 693 1.82 -39.13 11.71
CA TRP A 693 3.04 -39.55 12.42
C TRP A 693 3.02 -39.53 13.95
N VAL A 694 1.88 -39.31 14.62
CA VAL A 694 1.81 -39.27 16.10
C VAL A 694 0.50 -39.84 16.67
N SER A 695 0.28 -41.16 16.63
CA SER A 695 -0.38 -41.90 17.73
C SER A 695 -0.54 -43.40 17.44
N TYR A 696 0.01 -44.23 18.33
CA TYR A 696 -0.54 -45.56 18.62
C TYR A 696 -1.51 -45.44 19.79
N GLY A 697 -2.77 -45.82 19.57
CA GLY A 697 -3.76 -46.07 20.63
C GLY A 697 -4.38 -47.45 20.41
N ARG A 698 -4.33 -48.31 21.43
CA ARG A 698 -5.02 -49.61 21.43
C ARG A 698 -6.53 -49.37 21.30
N LEU A 699 -7.10 -49.68 20.14
CA LEU A 699 -8.53 -49.90 19.99
C LEU A 699 -8.86 -51.35 20.36
N ASN A 700 -9.57 -51.49 21.48
CA ASN A 700 -10.09 -52.75 22.00
C ASN A 700 -11.16 -53.34 21.05
N GLU A 701 -11.32 -54.65 21.22
CA GLU A 701 -12.02 -55.60 20.35
C GLU A 701 -13.53 -55.36 20.24
N ALA A 702 -14.02 -55.29 18.99
CA ALA A 702 -15.25 -55.97 18.53
C ALA A 702 -15.39 -55.82 16.99
N GLY A 703 -15.54 -56.93 16.27
CA GLY A 703 -16.05 -56.97 14.88
C GLY A 703 -15.01 -57.16 13.77
N SER A 704 -15.17 -58.26 13.02
CA SER A 704 -14.24 -58.87 12.06
C SER A 704 -13.97 -58.12 10.74
N VAL A 705 -14.32 -56.83 10.62
CA VAL A 705 -14.06 -56.03 9.40
C VAL A 705 -12.75 -55.22 9.50
N ASN A 706 -12.16 -55.12 10.70
CA ASN A 706 -11.00 -54.26 10.96
C ASN A 706 -9.61 -54.88 10.70
N ALA A 707 -9.51 -56.17 10.37
CA ALA A 707 -8.21 -56.81 10.12
C ALA A 707 -7.62 -56.45 8.74
N ALA A 708 -8.45 -56.14 7.74
CA ALA A 708 -8.00 -55.60 6.46
C ALA A 708 -7.61 -54.12 6.56
N ARG A 709 -8.32 -53.34 7.40
CA ARG A 709 -8.02 -51.92 7.68
C ARG A 709 -6.72 -51.69 8.46
N ARG A 710 -6.22 -52.67 9.22
CA ARG A 710 -4.93 -52.58 9.92
C ARG A 710 -3.72 -52.88 9.03
N ARG A 711 -3.84 -53.70 7.99
CA ARG A 711 -2.67 -54.12 7.18
C ARG A 711 -2.21 -53.10 6.14
N SER A 712 -3.03 -52.12 5.78
CA SER A 712 -2.68 -51.10 4.78
C SER A 712 -1.84 -49.93 5.34
N TRP A 713 -1.50 -49.94 6.63
CA TRP A 713 -0.70 -48.90 7.29
C TRP A 713 0.69 -49.38 7.79
N ASP A 714 1.00 -50.68 7.69
CA ASP A 714 2.32 -51.23 8.07
C ASP A 714 3.20 -51.42 6.80
N TRP A 715 4.04 -50.41 6.52
CA TRP A 715 5.14 -50.39 5.52
C TRP A 715 4.79 -50.43 4.01
N PRO A 716 5.47 -49.63 3.16
CA PRO A 716 5.26 -49.67 1.71
C PRO A 716 6.11 -50.77 1.05
N ARG A 717 5.47 -51.62 0.24
CA ARG A 717 6.12 -52.23 -0.93
C ARG A 717 5.89 -51.31 -2.12
N VAL A 718 6.99 -50.92 -2.74
CA VAL A 718 7.04 -50.20 -4.02
C VAL A 718 6.45 -51.11 -5.10
N ASP A 719 5.45 -50.61 -5.83
CA ASP A 719 5.27 -50.91 -7.25
C ASP A 719 4.52 -49.75 -7.94
N ASN A 720 5.24 -49.11 -8.87
CA ASN A 720 4.81 -48.28 -10.00
C ASN A 720 3.66 -47.25 -9.80
N GLY A 721 4.05 -46.02 -9.45
CA GLY A 721 3.63 -44.86 -10.24
C GLY A 721 2.45 -44.00 -9.79
N ASN A 722 1.90 -44.15 -8.57
CA ASN A 722 0.85 -43.26 -8.07
C ASN A 722 1.24 -42.52 -6.78
N ARG A 723 1.13 -41.19 -6.82
CA ARG A 723 1.49 -40.26 -5.73
C ARG A 723 0.54 -40.43 -4.54
N THR A 724 1.08 -40.73 -3.36
CA THR A 724 0.35 -40.70 -2.07
C THR A 724 0.48 -39.31 -1.42
N CYS A 725 -0.18 -39.08 -0.27
CA CYS A 725 -0.32 -37.78 0.47
C CYS A 725 1.02 -37.02 0.79
N ASN A 726 2.18 -37.44 0.27
CA ASN A 726 3.50 -36.86 0.53
C ASN A 726 4.03 -35.88 -0.55
N SER A 727 3.37 -35.68 -1.69
CA SER A 727 3.90 -34.81 -2.77
C SER A 727 3.40 -33.34 -2.77
N LEU A 728 2.79 -32.88 -1.67
CA LEU A 728 2.32 -31.50 -1.48
C LEU A 728 3.03 -30.78 -0.33
N ALA A 729 4.31 -31.08 -0.09
CA ALA A 729 5.09 -30.38 0.93
C ALA A 729 5.40 -28.93 0.47
N GLY A 730 4.67 -27.96 1.02
CA GLY A 730 5.27 -26.66 1.31
C GLY A 730 6.50 -26.86 2.21
N LEU A 731 7.43 -25.91 2.18
CA LEU A 731 8.61 -25.91 3.03
C LEU A 731 8.22 -26.25 4.47
N LEU A 732 8.85 -27.26 5.07
CA LEU A 732 8.57 -27.68 6.44
C LEU A 732 8.77 -26.49 7.40
N ASP A 733 7.77 -26.23 8.24
CA ASP A 733 7.87 -25.23 9.30
C ASP A 733 8.81 -25.72 10.43
N SER A 734 9.11 -24.84 11.39
CA SER A 734 9.99 -25.14 12.51
C SER A 734 9.57 -26.38 13.30
N ASP A 735 8.27 -26.54 13.58
CA ASP A 735 7.76 -27.68 14.35
C ASP A 735 7.90 -29.00 13.58
N SER A 736 7.63 -28.99 12.27
CA SER A 736 7.75 -30.15 11.40
C SER A 736 9.21 -30.55 11.20
N CYS A 737 10.09 -29.59 10.92
CA CYS A 737 11.54 -29.82 10.84
C CYS A 737 12.08 -30.41 12.14
N GLY A 738 11.69 -29.86 13.29
CA GLY A 738 12.19 -30.31 14.57
C GLY A 738 11.72 -31.70 14.99
N LYS A 739 10.48 -32.05 14.67
CA LYS A 739 9.98 -33.43 14.86
C LYS A 739 10.69 -34.41 13.93
N LEU A 740 10.97 -34.02 12.69
CA LEU A 740 11.72 -34.83 11.73
C LEU A 740 13.14 -35.10 12.26
N THR A 741 13.81 -34.06 12.78
CA THR A 741 15.14 -34.16 13.38
C THR A 741 15.17 -35.17 14.52
N GLU A 742 14.23 -35.09 15.45
CA GLU A 742 14.19 -36.00 16.58
C GLU A 742 13.81 -37.44 16.20
N TYR A 743 12.86 -37.59 15.28
CA TYR A 743 12.34 -38.89 14.87
C TYR A 743 13.41 -39.75 14.20
N PHE A 744 14.15 -39.17 13.27
CA PHE A 744 15.25 -39.88 12.60
C PHE A 744 16.57 -39.81 13.37
N GLY A 745 16.62 -39.11 14.51
CA GLY A 745 17.87 -38.85 15.20
C GLY A 745 18.86 -38.06 14.33
N VAL A 746 18.35 -37.19 13.45
CA VAL A 746 19.19 -36.25 12.70
C VAL A 746 19.85 -35.35 13.73
N GLN A 747 21.15 -35.24 13.62
CA GLN A 747 21.97 -34.28 14.33
C GLN A 747 22.48 -33.32 13.27
N PRO A 748 21.84 -32.15 13.09
CA PRO A 748 22.24 -31.13 12.12
C PRO A 748 23.77 -30.93 12.12
N GLY A 749 24.40 -31.16 10.96
CA GLY A 749 25.86 -31.06 10.79
C GLY A 749 26.72 -32.17 11.43
N PHE A 750 26.15 -33.26 11.96
CA PHE A 750 26.91 -34.36 12.59
C PHE A 750 26.52 -35.75 12.07
N SER A 751 25.22 -36.01 11.93
CA SER A 751 24.71 -37.32 11.58
C SER A 751 23.32 -37.18 10.98
N TRP A 752 23.08 -37.85 9.86
CA TRP A 752 21.74 -37.99 9.29
C TRP A 752 20.85 -38.93 10.13
N GLY A 753 21.39 -39.56 11.17
CA GLY A 753 20.68 -40.56 11.94
C GLY A 753 20.21 -41.68 11.02
N SER A 754 18.92 -42.01 11.07
CA SER A 754 18.28 -42.97 10.17
C SER A 754 17.56 -42.32 8.98
N ILE A 755 17.68 -41.01 8.76
CA ILE A 755 17.00 -40.32 7.64
C ILE A 755 17.66 -40.68 6.31
N THR A 756 16.85 -41.13 5.34
CA THR A 756 17.31 -41.54 4.00
C THR A 756 16.24 -41.20 2.95
N GLY A 757 16.64 -41.16 1.68
CA GLY A 757 15.74 -40.96 0.54
C GLY A 757 14.99 -39.62 0.56
N GLU A 758 13.72 -39.65 0.19
CA GLU A 758 12.85 -38.47 0.05
C GLU A 758 12.71 -37.63 1.33
N ALA A 759 12.79 -38.26 2.52
CA ALA A 759 12.75 -37.54 3.78
C ALA A 759 13.97 -36.63 3.97
N ARG A 760 15.13 -37.05 3.47
CA ARG A 760 16.35 -36.24 3.49
C ARG A 760 16.26 -35.10 2.47
N GLU A 761 15.82 -35.39 1.25
CA GLU A 761 15.62 -34.34 0.22
C GLU A 761 14.62 -33.28 0.68
N MET A 762 13.55 -33.68 1.39
CA MET A 762 12.58 -32.76 1.97
C MET A 762 13.15 -31.94 3.13
N TYR A 763 13.98 -32.56 3.99
CA TYR A 763 14.69 -31.87 5.06
C TYR A 763 15.64 -30.79 4.51
N ASP A 764 16.41 -31.14 3.48
CA ASP A 764 17.35 -30.24 2.81
C ASP A 764 16.63 -29.10 2.08
N ALA A 765 15.59 -29.43 1.30
CA ALA A 765 14.80 -28.45 0.55
C ALA A 765 14.06 -27.45 1.47
N SER A 766 13.74 -27.86 2.69
CA SER A 766 12.98 -27.04 3.67
C SER A 766 13.87 -26.18 4.57
N THR A 767 15.18 -26.14 4.36
CA THR A 767 16.14 -25.42 5.23
C THR A 767 15.99 -25.82 6.70
N CYS A 768 15.73 -27.10 6.96
CA CYS A 768 15.38 -27.56 8.31
C CYS A 768 16.47 -27.33 9.36
N ASP A 769 17.73 -27.20 8.96
CA ASP A 769 18.82 -26.83 9.86
C ASP A 769 18.65 -25.44 10.50
N VAL A 770 17.94 -24.51 9.85
CA VAL A 770 17.60 -23.20 10.41
C VAL A 770 16.34 -23.29 11.26
N ASN A 771 15.33 -23.96 10.74
CA ASN A 771 14.00 -24.06 11.35
C ASN A 771 14.00 -24.91 12.63
N VAL A 772 14.92 -25.88 12.76
CA VAL A 772 15.07 -26.70 13.97
C VAL A 772 15.56 -25.90 15.18
N CYS A 773 16.28 -24.78 14.96
CA CYS A 773 16.71 -23.89 16.03
C CYS A 773 15.53 -23.30 16.81
N GLU A 774 14.49 -22.84 16.10
CA GLU A 774 13.28 -22.29 16.72
C GLU A 774 12.48 -23.35 17.45
N TYR A 775 12.39 -24.55 16.88
CA TYR A 775 11.73 -25.68 17.53
C TYR A 775 12.42 -26.10 18.82
N TRP A 776 13.75 -26.24 18.81
CA TRP A 776 14.48 -26.61 20.02
C TRP A 776 14.39 -25.53 21.10
N ARG A 777 14.35 -24.24 20.72
CA ARG A 777 14.06 -23.15 21.66
C ARG A 777 12.67 -23.31 22.29
N TYR A 778 11.64 -23.55 21.48
CA TYR A 778 10.27 -23.69 21.94
C TYR A 778 10.06 -24.95 22.79
N LYS A 779 10.56 -26.10 22.32
CA LYS A 779 10.35 -27.41 22.95
C LYS A 779 11.21 -27.63 24.18
N TYR A 780 12.50 -27.33 24.09
CA TYR A 780 13.46 -27.59 25.16
C TYR A 780 13.70 -26.37 26.04
N GLY A 781 13.22 -25.18 25.68
CA GLY A 781 13.50 -23.97 26.44
C GLY A 781 14.99 -23.60 26.42
N VAL A 782 15.70 -23.95 25.34
CA VAL A 782 17.12 -23.62 25.18
C VAL A 782 17.23 -22.11 24.95
N VAL A 783 18.04 -21.46 25.79
CA VAL A 783 18.39 -20.05 25.63
C VAL A 783 19.86 -19.97 25.23
N PRO A 784 20.16 -19.50 24.00
CA PRO A 784 21.49 -19.17 23.52
C PRO A 784 22.49 -18.70 24.57
N GLY A 785 23.52 -19.50 24.88
CA GLY A 785 24.62 -19.11 25.79
C GLY A 785 24.23 -18.93 27.27
N VAL A 786 22.97 -19.18 27.64
CA VAL A 786 22.45 -18.95 29.00
C VAL A 786 22.01 -20.25 29.66
N THR A 787 21.19 -21.07 28.97
CA THR A 787 20.75 -22.36 29.53
C THR A 787 20.41 -23.35 28.42
N TRP A 788 20.74 -24.63 28.67
CA TRP A 788 20.35 -25.76 27.80
C TRP A 788 18.86 -26.13 27.94
N GLY A 789 18.13 -25.47 28.83
CA GLY A 789 16.76 -25.84 29.16
C GLY A 789 16.67 -27.33 29.51
N ARG A 790 15.71 -28.04 28.90
CA ARG A 790 15.50 -29.49 28.99
C ARG A 790 16.11 -30.26 27.82
N MET A 791 17.04 -29.66 27.07
CA MET A 791 17.62 -30.31 25.90
C MET A 791 18.39 -31.57 26.31
N PRO A 792 18.07 -32.75 25.73
CA PRO A 792 18.80 -33.99 25.97
C PRO A 792 20.30 -33.82 25.71
N GLU A 793 21.14 -34.45 26.53
CA GLU A 793 22.61 -34.37 26.36
C GLU A 793 23.09 -34.85 24.98
N SER A 794 22.34 -35.73 24.33
CA SER A 794 22.62 -36.20 22.97
C SER A 794 22.43 -35.13 21.89
N LEU A 795 21.67 -34.05 22.16
CA LEU A 795 21.40 -32.97 21.20
C LEU A 795 22.25 -31.71 21.47
N LYS A 796 22.85 -31.58 22.66
CA LYS A 796 23.68 -30.42 23.00
C LYS A 796 24.91 -30.27 22.10
N PRO A 797 25.62 -31.34 21.69
CA PRO A 797 26.71 -31.22 20.72
C PRO A 797 26.24 -30.63 19.39
N SER A 798 25.10 -31.06 18.85
CA SER A 798 24.54 -30.53 17.59
C SER A 798 24.16 -29.04 17.70
N TRP A 799 23.60 -28.62 18.83
CA TRP A 799 23.34 -27.21 19.11
C TRP A 799 24.63 -26.38 19.23
N GLN A 800 25.70 -26.94 19.80
CA GLN A 800 27.01 -26.28 19.91
C GLN A 800 27.78 -26.25 18.58
N LEU A 801 27.53 -27.22 17.69
CA LEU A 801 28.31 -27.48 16.47
C LEU A 801 27.59 -27.11 15.17
N ALA A 802 26.40 -26.50 15.21
CA ALA A 802 25.78 -25.73 14.11
C ALA A 802 26.65 -24.49 13.75
N ARG A 803 27.92 -24.78 13.45
CA ARG A 803 29.09 -23.91 13.34
C ARG A 803 29.97 -24.35 12.17
N ALA A 804 29.63 -25.44 11.45
CA ALA A 804 30.60 -26.11 10.58
C ALA A 804 30.22 -26.31 9.10
N GLU A 805 28.97 -26.50 8.66
CA GLU A 805 28.74 -26.96 7.27
C GLU A 805 27.67 -26.27 6.40
N ALA A 806 27.07 -25.15 6.84
CA ALA A 806 26.40 -24.24 5.91
C ALA A 806 26.38 -22.82 6.47
N ASP A 807 27.16 -21.92 5.87
CA ASP A 807 27.09 -20.45 6.05
C ASP A 807 26.88 -19.91 7.48
N ASN A 808 27.71 -20.38 8.41
CA ASN A 808 28.19 -19.64 9.60
C ASN A 808 27.18 -18.75 10.36
N MET A 809 25.98 -19.26 10.67
CA MET A 809 25.09 -18.67 11.68
C MET A 809 24.61 -19.75 12.66
N THR A 810 24.89 -19.55 13.93
CA THR A 810 24.40 -20.36 15.05
C THR A 810 22.94 -20.02 15.36
N CYS A 811 22.19 -20.95 15.97
CA CYS A 811 20.85 -20.68 16.52
C CYS A 811 20.82 -19.47 17.48
N ASN A 812 21.97 -19.06 18.03
CA ASN A 812 22.12 -17.90 18.88
C ASN A 812 22.01 -16.57 18.09
N GLU A 813 22.43 -16.54 16.83
CA GLU A 813 22.44 -15.35 15.97
C GLU A 813 21.08 -15.06 15.32
N LEU A 814 20.21 -16.08 15.18
CA LEU A 814 18.81 -15.91 14.74
C LEU A 814 17.92 -15.27 15.80
N VAL A 815 18.30 -15.34 17.08
CA VAL A 815 17.49 -14.86 18.21
C VAL A 815 18.05 -13.57 18.84
N SER A 816 19.33 -13.25 18.62
CA SER A 816 20.01 -12.10 19.23
C SER A 816 19.97 -10.83 18.38
N GLY A 817 18.75 -10.36 18.08
CA GLY A 817 18.51 -8.97 17.68
C GLY A 817 19.00 -8.58 16.28
N ASN A 818 18.62 -7.36 15.89
CA ASN A 818 19.03 -6.76 14.62
C ASN A 818 20.56 -6.79 14.40
N THR A 819 21.37 -6.95 15.44
CA THR A 819 22.83 -6.91 15.40
C THR A 819 23.45 -7.88 14.40
N ALA A 820 23.07 -9.16 14.36
CA ALA A 820 23.68 -10.13 13.41
C ALA A 820 23.33 -9.78 11.96
N LEU A 821 22.08 -9.37 11.71
CA LEU A 821 21.63 -8.90 10.40
C LEU A 821 22.38 -7.62 9.97
N VAL A 822 22.47 -6.66 10.88
CA VAL A 822 23.17 -5.38 10.68
C VAL A 822 24.65 -5.63 10.41
N GLN A 823 25.29 -6.51 11.17
CA GLN A 823 26.68 -6.91 10.98
C GLN A 823 26.91 -7.54 9.60
N ARG A 824 26.01 -8.44 9.18
CA ARG A 824 26.07 -9.08 7.86
C ARG A 824 25.98 -8.08 6.71
N PHE A 825 25.24 -6.99 6.86
CA PHE A 825 24.98 -6.02 5.79
C PHE A 825 25.67 -4.65 5.97
N ALA A 826 26.48 -4.48 7.00
CA ALA A 826 27.23 -3.25 7.26
C ALA A 826 28.14 -2.90 6.06
N PRO A 827 28.16 -1.66 5.54
CA PRO A 827 28.88 -1.35 4.31
C PRO A 827 30.41 -1.39 4.48
N VAL A 828 31.14 -1.83 3.46
CA VAL A 828 32.61 -1.69 3.46
C VAL A 828 32.97 -0.28 3.00
N LEU A 829 33.59 0.53 3.86
CA LEU A 829 33.98 1.89 3.50
C LEU A 829 35.35 1.90 2.81
N ARG A 830 35.48 2.66 1.72
CA ARG A 830 36.73 2.87 1.00
C ARG A 830 37.09 4.33 0.96
N PHE A 831 38.33 4.63 1.31
CA PHE A 831 38.86 5.98 1.43
C PHE A 831 39.99 6.22 0.45
N TYR A 832 40.13 7.48 0.07
CA TYR A 832 41.32 7.98 -0.60
C TYR A 832 42.53 7.91 0.35
N GLY A 833 43.70 7.52 -0.15
CA GLY A 833 44.83 7.10 0.68
C GLY A 833 45.52 8.23 1.41
N SER A 834 45.46 9.44 0.86
CA SER A 834 45.88 10.67 1.54
C SER A 834 44.77 11.32 2.34
N GLY A 835 43.59 10.67 2.45
CA GLY A 835 42.44 11.12 3.23
C GLY A 835 42.82 11.57 4.64
N GLN A 836 42.19 12.65 5.08
CA GLN A 836 42.28 13.14 6.46
C GLN A 836 40.90 13.02 7.11
N GLY A 837 40.83 13.12 8.43
CA GLY A 837 39.55 13.01 9.14
C GLY A 837 38.89 11.65 8.91
N PHE A 838 39.48 10.56 9.40
CA PHE A 838 38.83 9.26 9.34
C PHE A 838 37.69 9.16 10.37
N PRO A 839 36.76 8.19 10.19
CA PRO A 839 35.71 7.96 11.17
C PRO A 839 36.28 7.72 12.57
N MET A 840 35.54 8.16 13.59
CA MET A 840 35.87 7.95 14.99
C MET A 840 34.60 7.82 15.84
N THR A 841 34.75 7.44 17.10
CA THR A 841 33.61 7.27 18.01
C THR A 841 33.05 8.61 18.49
N ALA A 842 31.75 8.85 18.28
CA ALA A 842 31.08 10.07 18.71
C ALA A 842 31.13 10.27 20.23
N GLU A 843 31.10 9.19 21.03
CA GLU A 843 31.32 9.25 22.49
C GLU A 843 32.69 9.84 22.85
N THR A 844 33.76 9.47 22.13
CA THR A 844 35.10 10.02 22.37
C THR A 844 35.13 11.54 22.12
N TYR A 845 34.43 11.99 21.10
CA TYR A 845 34.31 13.42 20.77
C TYR A 845 33.44 14.17 21.80
N TYR A 846 32.32 13.58 22.18
CA TYR A 846 31.40 14.12 23.17
C TYR A 846 32.03 14.27 24.56
N THR A 847 32.68 13.20 25.05
CA THR A 847 33.34 13.19 26.37
C THR A 847 34.55 14.12 26.46
N ALA A 848 35.18 14.44 25.32
CA ALA A 848 36.21 15.48 25.26
C ALA A 848 35.65 16.91 25.49
N GLY A 849 34.33 17.06 25.55
CA GLY A 849 33.62 18.32 25.76
C GLY A 849 33.39 19.11 24.48
N CYS A 850 33.68 18.54 23.31
CA CYS A 850 33.64 19.24 22.02
C CYS A 850 32.23 19.63 21.56
N THR A 851 31.18 19.22 22.27
CA THR A 851 29.82 19.76 22.09
C THR A 851 29.60 21.13 22.72
N THR A 852 30.47 21.54 23.64
CA THR A 852 30.32 22.80 24.41
C THR A 852 31.47 23.78 24.21
N LYS A 853 32.63 23.31 23.75
CA LYS A 853 33.80 24.12 23.41
C LYS A 853 34.26 23.80 21.99
N ASP A 854 34.94 24.76 21.36
CA ASP A 854 35.61 24.50 20.10
C ASP A 854 36.78 23.55 20.33
N CYS A 855 36.77 22.46 19.58
CA CYS A 855 37.86 21.51 19.59
C CYS A 855 38.81 21.81 18.42
N PRO A 856 40.11 22.08 18.67
CA PRO A 856 41.04 22.50 17.63
C PRO A 856 41.11 21.49 16.48
N MET A 857 40.98 21.97 15.24
CA MET A 857 41.03 21.14 14.03
C MET A 857 42.25 20.22 13.99
N GLY A 858 43.43 20.75 14.36
CA GLY A 858 44.70 20.02 14.32
C GLY A 858 44.71 18.74 15.15
N ASP A 859 43.94 18.71 16.25
CA ASP A 859 43.87 17.56 17.16
C ASP A 859 43.02 16.41 16.61
N TRP A 860 42.16 16.66 15.63
CA TRP A 860 41.17 15.71 15.13
C TRP A 860 41.36 15.34 13.66
N LEU A 861 41.74 16.30 12.81
CA LEU A 861 41.92 16.09 11.37
C LEU A 861 43.09 15.14 11.05
N ASN A 862 44.18 15.23 11.83
CA ASN A 862 45.40 14.45 11.63
C ASN A 862 45.43 13.16 12.44
N ARG A 863 44.33 12.77 13.09
CA ARG A 863 44.34 11.52 13.85
C ARG A 863 44.48 10.34 12.87
N PRO A 864 45.37 9.38 13.19
CA PRO A 864 45.33 8.09 12.53
C PRO A 864 43.91 7.53 12.62
N ARG A 865 43.52 6.74 11.61
CA ARG A 865 42.24 6.04 11.62
C ARG A 865 42.02 5.35 12.97
N ASP A 866 40.91 5.70 13.62
CA ASP A 866 40.53 5.09 14.87
C ASP A 866 40.05 3.66 14.59
N THR A 867 40.86 2.67 14.96
CA THR A 867 40.48 1.26 14.80
C THR A 867 39.34 0.84 15.72
N LYS A 868 38.99 1.69 16.69
CA LYS A 868 37.85 1.53 17.59
C LYS A 868 36.68 2.44 17.22
N ALA A 869 36.69 3.07 16.04
CA ALA A 869 35.58 3.87 15.58
C ALA A 869 34.29 3.04 15.59
N HIS A 870 33.27 3.54 16.29
CA HIS A 870 31.96 2.89 16.31
C HIS A 870 31.20 3.19 15.00
N VAL A 871 30.32 2.27 14.64
CA VAL A 871 29.35 2.48 13.56
C VAL A 871 27.98 2.44 14.18
N TYR A 872 27.24 3.52 13.97
CA TYR A 872 25.92 3.71 14.55
C TYR A 872 24.88 3.23 13.55
N TYR A 873 23.80 2.64 14.01
CA TYR A 873 22.76 2.16 13.09
C TYR A 873 21.36 2.29 13.65
N ALA A 874 20.39 2.31 12.74
CA ALA A 874 18.98 2.12 13.05
C ALA A 874 18.35 1.20 12.00
N VAL A 875 17.38 0.40 12.43
CA VAL A 875 16.66 -0.55 11.57
C VAL A 875 15.18 -0.19 11.52
N SER A 876 14.58 -0.23 10.33
CA SER A 876 13.14 -0.11 10.15
C SER A 876 12.64 -1.22 9.23
N THR A 877 11.49 -1.79 9.57
CA THR A 877 10.76 -2.73 8.72
C THR A 877 9.73 -1.96 7.91
N CYS A 878 9.81 -2.05 6.59
CA CYS A 878 8.98 -1.31 5.66
C CYS A 878 8.22 -2.31 4.79
N GLY A 879 7.01 -2.67 5.22
CA GLY A 879 6.28 -3.80 4.65
C GLY A 879 7.05 -5.09 4.92
N GLU A 880 7.48 -5.76 3.86
CA GLU A 880 8.20 -7.03 3.96
C GLU A 880 9.72 -6.86 3.85
N GLN A 881 10.18 -5.64 3.51
CA GLN A 881 11.59 -5.30 3.45
C GLN A 881 12.13 -4.78 4.79
N VAL A 882 13.44 -4.93 4.96
CA VAL A 882 14.19 -4.30 6.05
C VAL A 882 15.10 -3.22 5.48
N ARG A 883 15.09 -2.04 6.09
CA ARG A 883 16.01 -0.93 5.79
C ARG A 883 16.91 -0.71 6.99
N ILE A 884 18.21 -0.60 6.75
CA ILE A 884 19.23 -0.38 7.78
C ILE A 884 19.97 0.90 7.42
N LYS A 885 19.86 1.92 8.27
CA LYS A 885 20.62 3.17 8.10
C LYS A 885 21.85 3.12 8.99
N PHE A 886 23.03 3.15 8.37
CA PHE A 886 24.32 3.22 9.03
C PHE A 886 24.79 4.66 9.05
N HIS A 887 25.27 5.13 10.20
CA HIS A 887 25.82 6.46 10.41
C HIS A 887 27.29 6.36 10.82
N PHE A 888 28.09 7.28 10.30
CA PHE A 888 29.52 7.41 10.53
C PHE A 888 29.80 8.80 11.07
N PHE A 889 30.56 8.86 12.15
CA PHE A 889 30.92 10.12 12.78
C PHE A 889 32.35 10.50 12.44
N TYR A 890 32.52 11.74 12.01
CA TYR A 890 33.78 12.39 11.71
C TYR A 890 33.89 13.61 12.60
N ALA A 891 35.00 13.76 13.32
CA ALA A 891 35.15 14.92 14.21
C ALA A 891 35.15 16.27 13.48
N TRP A 892 35.51 16.28 12.20
CA TRP A 892 35.74 17.50 11.45
C TRP A 892 35.59 17.28 9.94
N GLN A 893 34.87 18.17 9.25
CA GLN A 893 34.89 18.33 7.80
C GLN A 893 35.77 19.52 7.42
N ALA A 894 36.78 19.29 6.57
CA ALA A 894 37.66 20.35 6.07
C ALA A 894 36.89 21.36 5.19
N PRO A 895 37.38 22.60 5.00
CA PRO A 895 36.83 23.50 4.00
C PRO A 895 36.81 22.84 2.62
N CYS A 896 35.65 22.94 1.99
CA CYS A 896 35.41 22.44 0.66
C CYS A 896 36.33 23.11 -0.36
N ASN A 897 36.46 24.43 -0.26
CA ASN A 897 37.46 25.16 -1.04
C ASN A 897 38.45 25.85 -0.09
N PRO A 898 39.64 25.25 0.16
CA PRO A 898 40.64 25.85 1.04
C PRO A 898 41.23 27.16 0.47
N ASN A 899 41.04 27.44 -0.81
CA ASN A 899 41.55 28.64 -1.48
C ASN A 899 40.58 29.84 -1.42
N THR A 900 39.38 29.66 -0.86
CA THR A 900 38.43 30.76 -0.71
C THR A 900 38.73 31.58 0.56
N PRO A 901 38.63 32.93 0.52
CA PRO A 901 38.89 33.80 1.68
C PRO A 901 37.99 33.52 2.89
N LEU A 902 36.85 32.87 2.65
CA LEU A 902 35.93 32.40 3.68
C LEU A 902 35.83 30.88 3.53
N PRO A 903 36.41 30.07 4.42
CA PRO A 903 36.30 28.62 4.36
C PRO A 903 34.83 28.23 4.47
N GLN A 904 34.21 27.96 3.32
CA GLN A 904 32.81 27.55 3.25
C GLN A 904 32.68 26.08 3.63
N ALA A 905 31.56 25.76 4.28
CA ALA A 905 31.15 24.40 4.67
C ALA A 905 32.15 23.64 5.57
N THR A 906 33.13 24.31 6.19
CA THR A 906 33.89 23.74 7.29
C THR A 906 33.02 23.60 8.53
N HIS A 907 33.05 22.44 9.18
CA HIS A 907 32.36 22.25 10.45
C HIS A 907 32.94 21.13 11.30
N GLN A 908 32.71 21.25 12.60
CA GLN A 908 32.92 20.21 13.59
C GLN A 908 31.79 19.18 13.50
N SER A 909 32.07 17.93 13.88
CA SER A 909 31.06 16.89 14.07
C SER A 909 30.21 16.60 12.83
N ASP A 910 30.90 16.08 11.83
CA ASP A 910 30.31 15.68 10.58
C ASP A 910 29.73 14.27 10.67
N TRP A 911 28.48 14.13 10.24
CA TRP A 911 27.68 12.90 10.33
C TRP A 911 27.29 12.50 8.93
N GLU A 912 27.76 11.34 8.51
CA GLU A 912 27.46 10.78 7.20
C GLU A 912 26.69 9.49 7.33
N ALA A 913 25.90 9.16 6.31
CA ALA A 913 25.04 7.99 6.38
C ALA A 913 24.90 7.24 5.06
N VAL A 914 24.58 5.95 5.20
CA VAL A 914 24.21 5.06 4.11
C VAL A 914 23.02 4.23 4.53
N THR A 915 21.98 4.21 3.70
CA THR A 915 20.82 3.34 3.93
C THR A 915 20.90 2.11 3.04
N VAL A 916 21.05 0.94 3.64
CA VAL A 916 21.04 -0.37 2.98
C VAL A 916 19.63 -0.95 3.04
N ILE A 917 19.06 -1.26 1.87
CA ILE A 917 17.70 -1.79 1.72
C ILE A 917 17.85 -3.26 1.34
N LEU A 918 17.33 -4.15 2.18
CA LEU A 918 17.39 -5.60 1.99
C LEU A 918 16.18 -6.08 1.20
N ASP A 919 16.32 -7.25 0.58
CA ASP A 919 15.18 -7.94 0.00
C ASP A 919 14.24 -8.54 1.04
N ARG A 920 13.09 -9.03 0.59
CA ARG A 920 12.03 -9.58 1.46
C ARG A 920 12.53 -10.72 2.34
N ASP A 921 13.36 -11.61 1.80
CA ASP A 921 13.93 -12.73 2.54
C ASP A 921 15.20 -12.34 3.33
N ARG A 922 15.64 -11.08 3.20
CA ARG A 922 16.78 -10.47 3.89
C ARG A 922 18.10 -11.18 3.61
N ARG A 923 18.22 -11.85 2.46
CA ARG A 923 19.43 -12.60 2.08
C ARG A 923 20.42 -11.75 1.32
N ARG A 924 19.97 -10.67 0.67
CA ARG A 924 20.82 -9.77 -0.12
C ARG A 924 20.36 -8.32 -0.02
N VAL A 925 21.21 -7.43 -0.52
CA VAL A 925 20.88 -6.01 -0.67
C VAL A 925 20.09 -5.83 -1.96
N SER A 926 18.93 -5.18 -1.88
CA SER A 926 18.12 -4.76 -3.03
C SER A 926 18.53 -3.39 -3.57
N ALA A 927 18.82 -2.45 -2.67
CA ALA A 927 19.20 -1.10 -3.02
C ALA A 927 20.06 -0.45 -1.93
N VAL A 928 20.79 0.60 -2.29
CA VAL A 928 21.58 1.42 -1.36
C VAL A 928 21.31 2.88 -1.64
N GLN A 929 20.96 3.64 -0.61
CA GLN A 929 20.91 5.10 -0.64
C GLN A 929 22.24 5.64 -0.12
N PHE A 930 22.88 6.47 -0.93
CA PHE A 930 24.14 7.11 -0.62
C PHE A 930 23.85 8.57 -0.23
N GLU A 931 24.04 8.91 1.05
CA GLU A 931 23.71 10.25 1.57
C GLU A 931 24.92 11.20 1.45
N GLN A 932 24.64 12.46 1.13
CA GLN A 932 25.62 13.54 0.98
C GLN A 932 24.93 14.86 1.31
N HIS A 933 25.52 15.68 2.18
CA HIS A 933 25.07 17.05 2.47
C HIS A 933 23.57 17.22 2.73
N GLY A 934 22.95 16.24 3.40
CA GLY A 934 21.52 16.23 3.74
C GLY A 934 20.57 15.73 2.63
N GLY A 935 21.10 15.35 1.46
CA GLY A 935 20.38 14.65 0.40
C GLY A 935 20.92 13.25 0.16
N TRP A 936 20.36 12.54 -0.82
CA TRP A 936 20.76 11.18 -1.18
C TRP A 936 20.31 10.80 -2.59
N TYR A 937 20.90 9.74 -3.12
CA TYR A 937 20.43 9.06 -4.33
C TYR A 937 20.53 7.54 -4.15
N THR A 938 19.70 6.80 -4.88
CA THR A 938 19.57 5.34 -4.72
C THR A 938 20.17 4.59 -5.90
N ARG A 939 20.93 3.53 -5.61
CA ARG A 939 21.44 2.58 -6.59
C ARG A 939 20.84 1.20 -6.33
N LEU A 940 20.50 0.49 -7.40
CA LEU A 940 19.80 -0.78 -7.34
C LEU A 940 20.76 -1.94 -7.58
N ALA A 941 20.66 -2.98 -6.75
CA ALA A 941 21.47 -4.19 -6.88
C ALA A 941 21.18 -4.90 -8.20
N GLY A 942 19.89 -4.96 -8.60
CA GLY A 942 19.46 -5.54 -9.87
C GLY A 942 20.08 -4.87 -11.11
N LYS A 943 20.62 -3.65 -10.99
CA LYS A 943 21.31 -2.97 -12.09
C LYS A 943 22.83 -2.93 -11.94
N GLY A 944 23.39 -3.72 -11.02
CA GLY A 944 24.82 -3.62 -10.66
C GLY A 944 25.18 -2.20 -10.22
N GLY A 945 24.26 -1.51 -9.55
CA GLY A 945 24.34 -0.08 -9.29
C GLY A 945 25.47 0.32 -8.34
N PHE A 946 26.00 -0.62 -7.58
CA PHE A 946 27.07 -0.44 -6.60
C PHE A 946 27.93 -1.71 -6.53
N GLU A 947 29.18 -1.56 -6.10
CA GLU A 947 30.08 -2.68 -5.86
C GLU A 947 29.73 -3.39 -4.55
N THR A 948 29.98 -4.69 -4.48
CA THR A 948 29.81 -5.50 -3.26
C THR A 948 31.10 -6.23 -2.88
N SER A 949 31.36 -6.38 -1.58
CA SER A 949 32.46 -7.17 -1.03
C SER A 949 31.90 -8.14 0.01
N GLY A 950 31.89 -9.44 -0.27
CA GLY A 950 31.28 -10.44 0.62
C GLY A 950 29.78 -10.25 0.82
N GLY A 951 29.05 -9.86 -0.23
CA GLY A 951 27.61 -9.57 -0.17
C GLY A 951 27.24 -8.22 0.45
N ARG A 952 28.24 -7.45 0.92
CA ARG A 952 28.06 -6.14 1.57
C ARG A 952 28.32 -5.01 0.59
N PRO A 953 27.56 -3.91 0.64
CA PRO A 953 27.77 -2.81 -0.29
C PRO A 953 29.10 -2.11 0.01
N VAL A 954 29.87 -1.80 -1.03
CA VAL A 954 31.08 -0.97 -0.95
C VAL A 954 30.67 0.48 -1.11
N VAL A 955 31.09 1.31 -0.15
CA VAL A 955 30.82 2.74 -0.11
C VAL A 955 32.14 3.47 -0.19
N TYR A 956 32.29 4.32 -1.20
CA TYR A 956 33.42 5.22 -1.33
C TYR A 956 33.12 6.50 -0.57
N VAL A 957 34.01 6.90 0.31
CA VAL A 957 33.88 8.10 1.13
C VAL A 957 34.61 9.25 0.44
N GLY A 958 33.96 10.41 0.36
CA GLY A 958 34.56 11.65 -0.13
C GLY A 958 35.79 12.05 0.68
N PHE A 959 36.83 12.52 0.01
CA PHE A 959 38.10 12.93 0.61
C PHE A 959 37.98 14.12 1.58
N GLN A 960 37.10 15.09 1.29
CA GLN A 960 36.96 16.32 2.09
C GLN A 960 35.60 16.44 2.76
N ALA A 961 34.56 16.08 2.03
CA ALA A 961 33.17 16.25 2.40
C ALA A 961 32.59 15.03 3.13
N HIS A 962 33.33 13.92 3.17
CA HIS A 962 32.94 12.61 3.70
C HIS A 962 31.65 11.99 3.16
N GLY A 963 30.95 12.63 2.23
CA GLY A 963 29.75 12.09 1.60
C GLY A 963 29.94 10.66 1.07
N ALA A 964 28.86 9.89 1.06
CA ALA A 964 28.88 8.50 0.62
C ALA A 964 28.68 8.36 -0.89
N TYR A 965 29.42 7.47 -1.54
CA TYR A 965 29.37 7.26 -3.00
C TYR A 965 29.41 5.79 -3.41
N HIS A 966 28.75 5.44 -4.52
CA HIS A 966 28.75 4.06 -5.04
C HIS A 966 29.98 3.68 -5.87
N SER A 967 30.86 4.63 -6.20
CA SER A 967 31.98 4.40 -7.14
C SER A 967 33.25 5.15 -6.74
N ALA A 968 34.41 4.54 -7.03
CA ALA A 968 35.74 5.13 -6.84
C ALA A 968 36.04 6.31 -7.78
N GLN A 969 35.27 6.47 -8.86
CA GLN A 969 35.58 7.44 -9.91
C GLN A 969 35.69 8.85 -9.34
N ALA A 970 36.81 9.51 -9.62
CA ALA A 970 37.01 10.92 -9.31
C ALA A 970 36.00 11.82 -10.06
N PRO A 971 35.85 13.10 -9.67
CA PRO A 971 35.03 14.06 -10.40
C PRO A 971 35.43 14.11 -11.87
N VAL A 972 34.45 14.12 -12.77
CA VAL A 972 34.69 14.07 -14.23
C VAL A 972 35.30 15.38 -14.74
N THR A 973 35.11 16.48 -14.02
CA THR A 973 35.40 17.84 -14.48
C THR A 973 36.82 18.30 -14.17
N GLY A 974 37.55 17.63 -13.27
CA GLY A 974 38.89 18.07 -12.86
C GLY A 974 38.93 19.47 -12.22
N LEU A 975 37.78 20.08 -11.97
CA LEU A 975 37.68 21.40 -11.35
C LEU A 975 37.90 21.23 -9.86
N GLU A 976 39.07 21.66 -9.37
CA GLU A 976 39.40 21.64 -7.95
C GLU A 976 38.42 22.44 -7.07
N GLU A 977 37.60 23.31 -7.69
CA GLU A 977 36.61 24.16 -7.05
C GLU A 977 35.30 23.43 -6.69
N GLU A 978 35.07 22.22 -7.21
CA GLU A 978 33.82 21.46 -6.99
C GLU A 978 33.86 20.53 -5.78
N ARG A 979 34.91 20.61 -4.95
CA ARG A 979 35.02 19.78 -3.74
C ARG A 979 33.83 20.08 -2.80
N CYS A 980 33.23 19.04 -2.21
CA CYS A 980 31.91 19.05 -1.53
C CYS A 980 30.66 19.39 -2.37
N SER A 981 30.77 19.57 -3.68
CA SER A 981 29.57 19.44 -4.49
C SER A 981 29.15 17.96 -4.53
N TYR A 982 27.87 17.69 -4.78
CA TYR A 982 27.42 16.34 -5.06
C TYR A 982 28.28 15.75 -6.18
N TYR A 983 29.00 14.67 -5.89
CA TYR A 983 29.95 14.01 -6.80
C TYR A 983 31.26 14.74 -7.13
N GLY A 984 31.46 15.96 -6.65
CA GLY A 984 32.71 16.71 -6.86
C GLY A 984 33.83 16.36 -5.89
N ASP A 985 33.60 15.48 -4.91
CA ASP A 985 34.68 15.06 -4.00
C ASP A 985 35.57 13.96 -4.61
N TRP A 986 36.85 13.96 -4.23
CA TRP A 986 37.79 12.91 -4.61
C TRP A 986 37.50 11.62 -3.85
N ARG A 987 37.66 10.48 -4.53
CA ARG A 987 37.32 9.15 -4.02
C ARG A 987 38.41 8.17 -4.39
N GLY A 988 38.63 7.16 -3.56
CA GLY A 988 39.67 6.16 -3.80
C GLY A 988 39.44 4.88 -3.01
N SER A 989 40.24 3.86 -3.33
CA SER A 989 40.15 2.51 -2.77
C SER A 989 41.41 2.07 -2.04
N SER A 990 42.38 2.97 -1.84
CA SER A 990 43.68 2.64 -1.25
C SER A 990 43.60 2.28 0.23
N LEU A 991 42.54 2.70 0.93
CA LEU A 991 42.26 2.29 2.30
C LEU A 991 40.84 1.73 2.37
N SER A 992 40.67 0.58 3.03
CA SER A 992 39.38 -0.07 3.23
C SER A 992 39.09 -0.26 4.72
N TRP A 993 37.85 -0.05 5.13
CA TRP A 993 37.34 -0.34 6.46
C TRP A 993 36.16 -1.29 6.40
N ASP A 994 36.36 -2.47 6.95
CA ASP A 994 35.28 -3.37 7.29
C ASP A 994 34.53 -2.85 8.52
N THR A 995 33.34 -2.29 8.32
CA THR A 995 32.48 -1.79 9.40
C THR A 995 31.72 -2.90 10.15
N GLY A 996 31.57 -4.08 9.56
CA GLY A 996 30.88 -5.21 10.16
C GLY A 996 31.74 -5.88 11.24
N SER A 997 33.05 -5.69 11.21
CA SER A 997 33.94 -6.15 12.27
C SER A 997 34.15 -5.13 13.40
N THR A 998 33.49 -3.96 13.36
CA THR A 998 33.60 -2.94 14.42
C THR A 998 32.49 -3.05 15.46
N VAL A 999 32.55 -2.21 16.49
CA VAL A 999 31.45 -2.03 17.45
C VAL A 999 30.27 -1.36 16.74
N LEU A 1000 29.16 -2.09 16.65
CA LEU A 1000 27.90 -1.60 16.10
C LEU A 1000 27.00 -1.12 17.24
N VAL A 1001 26.57 0.14 17.17
CA VAL A 1001 25.78 0.79 18.22
C VAL A 1001 24.37 1.07 17.70
N ASP A 1002 23.39 0.40 18.27
CA ASP A 1002 21.97 0.62 17.94
C ASP A 1002 21.51 1.97 18.52
N LEU A 1003 21.17 2.90 17.64
CA LEU A 1003 20.66 4.23 18.00
C LEU A 1003 19.27 4.17 18.63
N MET A 1004 18.53 3.07 18.48
CA MET A 1004 17.19 2.89 19.01
C MET A 1004 17.17 2.10 20.33
N ALA A 1005 18.17 1.27 20.61
CA ALA A 1005 18.24 0.50 21.86
C ALA A 1005 18.83 1.34 23.01
N PRO A 1006 18.56 1.01 24.30
CA PRO A 1006 19.31 1.58 25.43
C PRO A 1006 20.82 1.49 25.17
N SER A 1007 21.51 2.63 25.16
CA SER A 1007 22.93 2.71 24.82
C SER A 1007 23.76 3.13 26.04
N PRO A 1008 24.95 2.55 26.25
CA PRO A 1008 25.88 3.02 27.27
C PRO A 1008 26.57 4.34 26.90
N GLU A 1009 26.48 4.80 25.65
CA GLU A 1009 27.08 6.07 25.23
C GLU A 1009 26.29 7.26 25.78
N THR A 1010 26.98 8.11 26.52
CA THR A 1010 26.38 9.23 27.25
C THR A 1010 25.78 10.27 26.33
N TRP A 1011 26.32 10.45 25.12
CA TRP A 1011 25.73 11.37 24.13
C TRP A 1011 24.37 10.91 23.61
N ILE A 1012 24.15 9.60 23.45
CA ILE A 1012 22.85 9.04 23.01
C ILE A 1012 21.81 9.29 24.10
N GLN A 1013 22.18 9.07 25.37
CA GLN A 1013 21.31 9.36 26.51
C GLN A 1013 21.01 10.86 26.61
N ALA A 1014 22.03 11.72 26.48
CA ALA A 1014 21.87 13.16 26.48
C ALA A 1014 20.92 13.63 25.38
N MET A 1015 21.01 13.06 24.19
CA MET A 1015 20.13 13.41 23.08
C MET A 1015 18.69 12.94 23.28
N ARG A 1016 18.47 11.74 23.82
CA ARG A 1016 17.11 11.27 24.18
C ARG A 1016 16.48 12.13 25.26
N ASN A 1017 17.28 12.67 26.16
CA ASN A 1017 16.84 13.54 27.25
C ASN A 1017 16.69 15.01 26.81
N ALA A 1018 17.17 15.39 25.62
CA ALA A 1018 17.03 16.74 25.12
C ALA A 1018 15.56 17.02 24.72
N PRO A 1019 15.00 18.22 25.00
CA PRO A 1019 13.58 18.52 24.75
C PRO A 1019 13.10 18.26 23.32
N ASN A 1020 13.98 18.40 22.34
CA ASN A 1020 13.68 18.20 20.91
C ASN A 1020 14.29 16.91 20.34
N GLY A 1021 14.87 16.05 21.18
CA GLY A 1021 15.60 14.87 20.73
C GLY A 1021 16.81 15.23 19.86
N GLU A 1022 17.53 16.30 20.25
CA GLU A 1022 18.59 16.92 19.46
C GLU A 1022 19.74 17.36 20.38
N ILE A 1023 20.98 17.06 19.96
CA ILE A 1023 22.17 17.71 20.52
C ILE A 1023 22.85 18.54 19.45
N LEU A 1024 23.32 19.71 19.88
CA LEU A 1024 24.12 20.59 19.06
C LEU A 1024 25.58 20.20 19.23
N TRP A 1025 26.27 20.03 18.10
CA TRP A 1025 27.69 19.73 18.09
C TRP A 1025 28.52 20.99 17.78
N GLY A 1026 29.66 21.15 18.47
CA GLY A 1026 30.57 22.30 18.37
C GLY A 1026 30.15 23.56 19.15
N ALA A 1027 31.14 24.39 19.54
CA ALA A 1027 30.85 25.68 20.16
C ALA A 1027 30.37 26.69 19.10
N GLY A 1028 29.08 26.98 19.06
CA GLY A 1028 28.52 27.99 18.15
C GLY A 1028 27.40 27.54 17.21
N LYS A 1029 26.84 26.34 17.41
CA LYS A 1029 25.50 25.91 16.91
C LYS A 1029 25.32 25.93 15.39
N ARG A 1030 25.91 24.98 14.65
CA ARG A 1030 25.53 24.80 13.23
C ARG A 1030 25.13 23.40 12.83
N ILE A 1031 25.53 22.37 13.57
CA ILE A 1031 25.16 20.99 13.25
C ILE A 1031 24.34 20.38 14.38
N SER A 1032 23.09 20.12 14.02
CA SER A 1032 22.15 19.34 14.79
C SER A 1032 22.14 17.91 14.28
N PHE A 1033 22.35 16.94 15.16
CA PHE A 1033 21.96 15.56 14.88
C PHE A 1033 20.66 15.30 15.63
N ARG A 1034 19.61 14.87 14.93
CA ARG A 1034 18.27 14.69 15.50
C ARG A 1034 17.85 13.23 15.47
N THR A 1035 17.07 12.84 16.48
CA THR A 1035 16.51 11.48 16.58
C THR A 1035 15.63 11.09 15.39
N ASP A 1036 14.97 12.03 14.72
CA ASP A 1036 14.15 11.78 13.52
C ASP A 1036 14.99 11.51 12.25
N GLN A 1037 16.29 11.81 12.28
CA GLN A 1037 17.25 11.50 11.21
C GLN A 1037 17.86 10.10 11.36
N TRP A 1038 17.70 9.46 12.51
CA TRP A 1038 18.30 8.16 12.82
C TRP A 1038 17.75 7.05 11.95
N GLN A 1039 16.42 6.97 11.86
CA GLN A 1039 15.74 5.83 11.25
C GLN A 1039 15.63 5.98 9.73
N PRO A 1040 15.80 4.87 8.99
CA PRO A 1040 15.42 4.85 7.59
C PRO A 1040 13.91 5.02 7.46
N LYS A 1041 13.47 5.91 6.57
CA LYS A 1041 12.04 6.15 6.31
C LYS A 1041 11.48 5.12 5.33
N CYS A 1042 10.26 4.64 5.56
CA CYS A 1042 9.60 3.71 4.63
C CYS A 1042 9.07 4.41 3.37
N ASP A 1043 8.72 5.69 3.51
CA ASP A 1043 8.33 6.59 2.43
C ASP A 1043 9.55 7.37 1.85
N ALA A 1044 10.76 6.81 1.97
CA ALA A 1044 11.94 7.41 1.37
C ALA A 1044 11.82 7.51 -0.16
N ARG A 1045 12.06 8.71 -0.69
CA ARG A 1045 12.26 8.92 -2.13
C ARG A 1045 13.60 8.32 -2.56
N ALA A 1046 13.69 7.86 -3.80
CA ALA A 1046 14.91 7.31 -4.40
C ALA A 1046 16.01 8.36 -4.55
N CYS A 1047 15.65 9.64 -4.58
CA CYS A 1047 16.61 10.70 -4.32
C CYS A 1047 15.94 11.90 -3.68
N THR A 1048 16.73 12.65 -2.93
CA THR A 1048 16.41 14.01 -2.50
C THR A 1048 17.72 14.80 -2.46
N GLY A 1049 17.63 16.13 -2.53
CA GLY A 1049 18.78 16.95 -2.26
C GLY A 1049 18.46 18.41 -2.49
N HIS A 1050 19.13 19.26 -1.73
CA HIS A 1050 19.18 20.68 -2.01
C HIS A 1050 20.40 20.89 -2.88
N GLY A 1051 20.19 21.13 -4.18
CA GLY A 1051 21.29 21.55 -5.02
C GLY A 1051 21.81 22.86 -4.45
N TYR A 1052 23.04 22.89 -3.93
CA TYR A 1052 23.79 24.14 -3.94
C TYR A 1052 23.94 24.46 -5.42
N ASP A 1053 23.08 25.34 -5.89
CA ASP A 1053 22.97 25.78 -7.28
C ASP A 1053 24.21 26.63 -7.62
N ILE A 1054 25.39 25.98 -7.70
CA ILE A 1054 26.60 26.57 -8.28
C ILE A 1054 26.34 26.88 -9.77
N THR A 1055 25.33 26.25 -10.35
CA THR A 1055 24.78 26.60 -11.66
C THR A 1055 24.26 28.03 -11.77
N ALA A 1056 23.81 28.67 -10.69
CA ALA A 1056 23.52 30.10 -10.68
C ALA A 1056 24.78 30.96 -10.94
N LEU A 1057 25.98 30.42 -10.68
CA LEU A 1057 27.27 31.07 -10.97
C LEU A 1057 27.84 30.73 -12.36
N LEU A 1058 27.52 29.55 -12.93
CA LEU A 1058 28.18 29.05 -14.17
C LEU A 1058 27.25 28.70 -15.34
N ASN A 1059 25.93 28.76 -15.21
CA ASN A 1059 24.96 28.54 -16.30
C ASN A 1059 25.00 27.15 -16.98
N ILE A 1060 25.49 26.11 -16.30
CA ILE A 1060 25.59 24.72 -16.81
C ILE A 1060 24.62 23.80 -16.05
N GLY A 1061 23.32 23.81 -16.36
CA GLY A 1061 22.21 23.15 -15.64
C GLY A 1061 22.43 21.73 -15.04
N VAL A 1062 23.10 21.61 -13.90
CA VAL A 1062 23.26 20.37 -13.11
C VAL A 1062 22.67 20.49 -11.70
N SER A 1063 21.52 21.15 -11.57
CA SER A 1063 20.81 21.40 -10.30
C SER A 1063 20.29 20.15 -9.57
N GLU A 1064 20.60 18.94 -10.02
CA GLU A 1064 19.94 17.72 -9.54
C GLU A 1064 20.40 17.22 -8.17
N ALA A 1065 21.29 17.89 -7.44
CA ALA A 1065 21.66 17.51 -6.06
C ALA A 1065 22.01 16.01 -5.92
N GLY A 1066 22.69 15.45 -6.92
CA GLY A 1066 23.01 14.01 -6.99
C GLY A 1066 21.88 13.09 -7.50
N CYS A 1067 20.63 13.55 -7.66
CA CYS A 1067 19.50 12.76 -8.18
C CYS A 1067 19.79 12.12 -9.54
N ALA A 1068 20.53 12.80 -10.42
CA ALA A 1068 20.98 12.26 -11.72
C ALA A 1068 21.78 10.96 -11.62
N ARG A 1069 22.23 10.60 -10.41
CA ARG A 1069 23.01 9.40 -10.11
C ARG A 1069 22.13 8.28 -9.58
N SER A 1070 20.89 8.58 -9.20
CA SER A 1070 19.89 7.58 -8.85
C SER A 1070 19.58 6.72 -10.07
N GLN A 1071 19.32 5.45 -9.84
CA GLN A 1071 18.87 4.55 -10.90
C GLN A 1071 17.35 4.47 -10.92
N CYS A 1072 16.79 4.34 -12.12
CA CYS A 1072 15.36 4.12 -12.28
C CYS A 1072 14.94 2.74 -11.79
N PRO A 1073 13.67 2.52 -11.43
CA PRO A 1073 13.18 1.20 -11.07
C PRO A 1073 13.45 0.16 -12.15
N MET A 1074 13.46 -1.11 -11.78
CA MET A 1074 13.53 -2.22 -12.74
C MET A 1074 12.40 -2.12 -13.76
N GLY A 1075 12.71 -2.37 -15.04
CA GLY A 1075 11.80 -2.16 -16.17
C GLY A 1075 11.67 -0.71 -16.67
N TRP A 1076 12.28 0.27 -15.98
CA TRP A 1076 12.40 1.65 -16.44
C TRP A 1076 13.82 1.93 -16.95
N LYS A 1077 13.92 2.75 -17.99
CA LYS A 1077 15.19 3.21 -18.55
C LYS A 1077 15.60 4.55 -17.95
N ASP A 1078 16.92 4.70 -17.85
CA ASP A 1078 17.61 5.88 -17.36
C ASP A 1078 18.00 6.76 -18.56
N THR A 1079 17.49 8.00 -18.61
CA THR A 1079 17.80 8.94 -19.70
C THR A 1079 18.99 9.86 -19.39
N LYS A 1080 19.47 9.90 -18.14
CA LYS A 1080 20.38 10.91 -17.58
C LYS A 1080 19.94 12.38 -17.67
N VAL A 1081 18.98 12.73 -18.53
CA VAL A 1081 18.57 14.13 -18.81
C VAL A 1081 17.17 14.44 -18.31
N LEU A 1082 16.25 13.46 -18.35
CA LEU A 1082 14.82 13.65 -18.05
C LEU A 1082 14.32 12.70 -16.96
N GLY A 1083 15.24 12.05 -16.25
CA GLY A 1083 14.89 11.05 -15.26
C GLY A 1083 14.59 9.68 -15.87
N CYS A 1084 13.56 9.06 -15.31
CA CYS A 1084 13.15 7.70 -15.59
C CYS A 1084 12.00 7.66 -16.58
N TYR A 1085 12.11 6.80 -17.59
CA TYR A 1085 11.02 6.61 -18.54
C TYR A 1085 10.74 5.15 -18.82
N ARG A 1086 9.48 4.90 -19.21
CA ARG A 1086 9.01 3.59 -19.63
C ARG A 1086 7.99 3.75 -20.75
N CYS A 1087 8.12 2.93 -21.78
CA CYS A 1087 7.10 2.86 -22.82
C CYS A 1087 5.82 2.19 -22.30
N PRO A 1088 4.64 2.67 -22.68
CA PRO A 1088 3.38 2.01 -22.35
C PRO A 1088 3.39 0.53 -22.78
N LYS A 1089 2.63 -0.31 -22.08
CA LYS A 1089 2.49 -1.73 -22.44
C LYS A 1089 2.04 -1.85 -23.91
N GLY A 1090 2.73 -2.68 -24.69
CA GLY A 1090 2.49 -2.86 -26.13
C GLY A 1090 3.27 -1.91 -27.05
N TYR A 1091 4.08 -0.99 -26.49
CA TYR A 1091 4.97 -0.13 -27.25
C TYR A 1091 6.42 -0.57 -27.10
N ILE A 1092 7.19 -0.47 -28.18
CA ILE A 1092 8.64 -0.70 -28.19
C ILE A 1092 9.34 0.64 -27.98
N ASP A 1093 10.42 0.58 -27.23
CA ASP A 1093 11.33 1.70 -27.04
C ASP A 1093 12.19 1.93 -28.29
N CYS A 1094 12.15 3.15 -28.79
CA CYS A 1094 12.78 3.60 -30.02
C CYS A 1094 13.97 4.54 -29.80
N GLY A 1095 14.52 4.59 -28.59
CA GLY A 1095 15.56 5.55 -28.22
C GLY A 1095 15.04 6.62 -27.26
N PRO A 1096 15.85 7.66 -26.98
CA PRO A 1096 15.95 8.26 -25.65
C PRO A 1096 14.65 8.81 -25.07
N LEU A 1097 13.63 9.08 -25.88
CA LEU A 1097 12.31 9.56 -25.46
C LEU A 1097 11.16 9.13 -26.40
N MET A 1098 11.31 8.05 -27.17
CA MET A 1098 10.31 7.67 -28.18
C MET A 1098 9.81 6.24 -27.98
N CYS A 1099 8.49 6.07 -28.07
CA CYS A 1099 7.82 4.78 -28.04
C CYS A 1099 7.01 4.60 -29.32
N ALA A 1100 7.19 3.47 -30.02
CA ALA A 1100 6.40 3.13 -31.20
C ALA A 1100 5.49 1.93 -30.91
N ASN A 1101 4.28 1.97 -31.44
CA ASN A 1101 3.33 0.87 -31.34
C ASN A 1101 3.78 -0.31 -32.23
N GLY A 1102 3.74 -1.55 -31.70
CA GLY A 1102 4.00 -2.78 -32.46
C GLY A 1102 5.11 -3.65 -31.86
N SER A 1103 5.49 -4.73 -32.55
CA SER A 1103 6.49 -5.71 -32.09
C SER A 1103 7.84 -5.66 -32.84
N SER A 1104 7.95 -4.90 -33.93
CA SER A 1104 9.17 -4.83 -34.74
C SER A 1104 9.94 -3.52 -34.56
N ARG A 1105 11.29 -3.60 -34.48
CA ARG A 1105 12.17 -2.41 -34.45
C ARG A 1105 12.02 -1.52 -35.69
N TRP A 1106 11.48 -2.03 -36.80
CA TRP A 1106 11.17 -1.23 -37.99
C TRP A 1106 10.17 -0.11 -37.69
N ASN A 1107 9.30 -0.29 -36.69
CA ASN A 1107 8.35 0.73 -36.29
C ASN A 1107 9.00 1.97 -35.67
N CYS A 1108 10.25 1.87 -35.22
CA CYS A 1108 11.05 3.00 -34.73
C CYS A 1108 11.64 3.86 -35.85
N ALA A 1109 11.86 3.29 -37.04
CA ALA A 1109 12.37 4.01 -38.19
C ALA A 1109 11.27 4.70 -39.01
N ASN A 1110 10.01 4.30 -38.83
CA ASN A 1110 8.89 4.84 -39.60
C ASN A 1110 8.37 6.15 -38.99
N PRO A 1111 8.55 7.31 -39.65
CA PRO A 1111 8.06 8.60 -39.15
C PRO A 1111 6.52 8.68 -39.06
N PHE A 1112 5.80 7.77 -39.71
CA PHE A 1112 4.33 7.75 -39.78
C PHE A 1112 3.65 6.92 -38.68
N ASN A 1113 4.42 6.21 -37.83
CA ASN A 1113 3.81 5.49 -36.69
C ASN A 1113 3.40 6.46 -35.59
N LYS A 1114 2.16 6.31 -35.08
CA LYS A 1114 1.62 7.10 -33.96
C LYS A 1114 2.59 7.05 -32.77
N ARG A 1115 3.30 8.16 -32.53
CA ARG A 1115 4.20 8.33 -31.40
C ARG A 1115 3.37 8.64 -30.16
N LYS A 1116 3.46 7.80 -29.13
CA LYS A 1116 2.91 8.14 -27.81
C LYS A 1116 4.03 8.72 -26.96
N LYS A 1117 3.72 9.76 -26.18
CA LYS A 1117 4.65 10.26 -25.16
C LYS A 1117 4.92 9.11 -24.16
N PRO A 1118 6.18 8.80 -23.85
CA PRO A 1118 6.51 7.83 -22.81
C PRO A 1118 5.97 8.32 -21.46
N SER A 1119 5.70 7.39 -20.55
CA SER A 1119 5.52 7.75 -19.15
C SER A 1119 6.89 8.17 -18.61
N THR A 1120 6.98 9.40 -18.10
CA THR A 1120 8.19 9.95 -17.48
C THR A 1120 7.95 10.17 -16.00
N MET A 1121 8.94 9.85 -15.18
CA MET A 1121 8.98 10.14 -13.76
C MET A 1121 10.38 10.65 -13.41
N GLY A 1122 10.48 11.66 -12.55
CA GLY A 1122 11.78 12.11 -12.05
C GLY A 1122 12.49 11.01 -11.23
N TYR A 1123 13.78 11.18 -10.98
CA TYR A 1123 14.54 10.28 -10.10
C TYR A 1123 14.05 10.29 -8.64
N ALA A 1124 13.23 11.26 -8.24
CA ALA A 1124 12.68 11.41 -6.90
C ALA A 1124 11.43 10.54 -6.62
N TYR A 1125 11.38 9.33 -7.20
CA TYR A 1125 10.25 8.42 -7.03
C TYR A 1125 10.25 7.75 -5.65
N MET A 1126 9.08 7.31 -5.18
CA MET A 1126 8.98 6.62 -3.88
C MET A 1126 9.55 5.21 -3.98
N LEU A 1127 10.45 4.84 -3.07
CA LEU A 1127 10.96 3.47 -3.01
C LEU A 1127 9.87 2.52 -2.50
N SER A 1128 9.66 1.43 -3.23
CA SER A 1128 8.71 0.39 -2.84
C SER A 1128 9.05 -0.18 -1.46
N THR A 1129 8.02 -0.62 -0.73
CA THR A 1129 8.14 -1.44 0.49
C THR A 1129 8.21 -2.94 0.19
N SER A 1130 8.36 -3.29 -1.10
CA SER A 1130 8.56 -4.63 -1.63
C SER A 1130 9.75 -4.66 -2.59
N ASP A 1131 10.17 -5.84 -3.01
CA ASP A 1131 11.27 -6.01 -3.98
C ASP A 1131 10.93 -5.52 -5.40
N GLN A 1132 9.64 -5.25 -5.65
CA GLN A 1132 9.14 -4.82 -6.94
C GLN A 1132 9.82 -3.52 -7.38
N GLY A 1133 10.50 -3.58 -8.53
CA GLY A 1133 11.22 -2.44 -9.09
C GLY A 1133 12.60 -2.21 -8.50
N LEU A 1134 13.07 -3.02 -7.54
CA LEU A 1134 14.42 -2.95 -6.96
C LEU A 1134 15.31 -4.11 -7.42
N LEU A 1135 14.72 -5.29 -7.62
CA LEU A 1135 15.36 -6.50 -8.12
C LEU A 1135 14.72 -6.95 -9.45
N TYR A 1136 15.42 -7.81 -10.21
CA TYR A 1136 14.77 -8.53 -11.31
C TYR A 1136 13.77 -9.51 -10.69
N ASP A 1137 12.50 -9.38 -11.08
CA ASP A 1137 11.46 -10.39 -10.81
C ASP A 1137 11.81 -11.72 -11.48
#